data_AF-A0A3B9KS15-F1
#
_entry.id   AF-A0A3B9KS15-F1
#
_cell.length_a   1.000
_cell.length_b   1.000
_cell.length_c   1.000
_cell.angle_alpha   90.00
_cell.angle_beta   90.00
_cell.angle_gamma   90.00
#
_symmetry.space_group_name_H-M   'P 1'
#
loop_
_entity.id
_entity.type
_entity.pdbx_description
1 polymer ?
#
loop_
_entity_poly.entity_id
_entity_poly.type
_entity_poly.pdbx_seq_one_letter_code
_entity_poly.pdbx_strand_id
1 'polypeptide(L)'
;MWTLPLVAETYNYYPFSTDSSHITIWNGSEYVPFFIKGVNLGIAVPGTFPGEMAATREAYDRWFPLIKEAGFNVIRLYTLHYPRFYEALHDYNLAHPQNPLLFIQGVWLEEELEGYEQDLYFLTESFQHEIEENIDCLHGNRVIAERRGKAYGTYATDVSEWCLGYIIGREVYGEEVLVTNENNPLEIAYTGNHFSIANASATEVWYTRMLDHTVHYEHISYQTQRPVANSSWPTLDPMRHPDEVFPSEDTASVDLSKIVQINAPAGLFISYHAYPYYPGFISEESTYQMTYDEYGPNSYLGYLKDLKSHYEGLPLIIAEYGVPSSWVVAHYTSSGMNHGGFDEYHQGLTNIRLLQSVKASGSGGGIQFSWIDEWFKRTWITDPIDYIADSRILWHNAAAAEQNYGLVGFKDVLQSDTLAVFDSSGGIGYLKSSVTYAYFEMEIGLNNPLDLPGEMWIALDTYDENLGESILPQGNTIPSRAEFSLRLTNYAATLYVIEAYDIFGIWHHFSGPNQLFHSVPTDGAPWEIVRVRNNAFHSDVQYIGQLQVNYDFQPSSSKDGVIIGDEKITVRIPWFYLNMVAPNQMRVFHDDRETPEKEDLISDGFEVSVFYKDQWYVPTKRYVWDSWHWIPEWQEMEYLKTSYYVMKDNLGDFNTPAFAVRDTFRFSGGGGPFNVEASEGLLVNDFDIDGDYMISLV
;
A
#
# COMPACT_ATOMS: atom_id res chain seq x y z
N MET A 1 -13.54 -52.14 18.48
CA MET A 1 -13.77 -50.71 18.19
C MET A 1 -12.84 -49.98 19.14
N TRP A 2 -11.69 -49.55 18.62
CA TRP A 2 -10.63 -48.92 19.41
C TRP A 2 -10.92 -47.43 19.42
N THR A 3 -11.21 -46.86 20.59
CA THR A 3 -11.31 -45.41 20.75
C THR A 3 -9.95 -44.88 21.20
N LEU A 4 -9.33 -44.06 20.37
CA LEU A 4 -8.08 -43.37 20.65
C LEU A 4 -8.40 -41.96 21.18
N PRO A 5 -8.12 -41.65 22.45
CA PRO A 5 -7.92 -40.26 22.84
C PRO A 5 -6.49 -39.86 22.44
N LEU A 6 -6.36 -38.99 21.45
CA LEU A 6 -5.16 -38.16 21.26
C LEU A 6 -5.04 -37.27 22.50
N VAL A 7 -3.91 -37.34 23.20
CA VAL A 7 -3.60 -36.44 24.32
C VAL A 7 -2.24 -35.83 24.03
N ALA A 8 -2.19 -34.52 23.82
CA ALA A 8 -0.95 -33.77 23.71
C ALA A 8 -0.27 -33.74 25.09
N GLU A 9 0.74 -34.60 25.30
CA GLU A 9 1.58 -34.58 26.51
C GLU A 9 2.83 -33.71 26.28
N THR A 10 2.62 -32.39 26.31
CA THR A 10 3.47 -31.34 26.95
C THR A 10 2.82 -30.00 26.63
N TYR A 11 2.24 -29.33 27.62
CA TYR A 11 1.70 -27.98 27.45
C TYR A 11 2.88 -27.01 27.28
N ASN A 12 3.13 -26.54 26.06
CA ASN A 12 4.03 -25.42 25.83
C ASN A 12 3.23 -24.13 25.99
N TYR A 13 3.64 -23.30 26.94
CA TYR A 13 3.01 -22.01 27.21
C TYR A 13 3.31 -20.97 26.13
N TYR A 14 4.26 -21.23 25.22
CA TYR A 14 4.72 -20.28 24.20
C TYR A 14 4.53 -20.92 22.80
N PRO A 15 3.46 -20.60 22.07
CA PRO A 15 3.20 -21.21 20.76
C PRO A 15 4.20 -20.73 19.68
N PHE A 16 4.75 -19.54 19.85
CA PHE A 16 5.70 -18.91 18.94
C PHE A 16 6.96 -18.47 19.67
N SER A 17 8.10 -18.50 18.99
CA SER A 17 9.39 -18.02 19.49
C SER A 17 10.25 -17.46 18.35
N THR A 18 11.49 -17.08 18.62
CA THR A 18 12.47 -16.61 17.62
C THR A 18 13.73 -17.45 17.65
N ASP A 19 14.33 -17.72 16.49
CA ASP A 19 15.73 -18.15 16.40
C ASP A 19 16.65 -16.99 15.99
N SER A 20 17.85 -17.26 15.44
CA SER A 20 18.78 -16.22 14.99
C SER A 20 18.35 -15.44 13.74
N SER A 21 17.26 -15.85 13.09
CA SER A 21 16.90 -15.44 11.72
C SER A 21 15.41 -15.37 11.44
N HIS A 22 14.59 -16.23 12.05
CA HIS A 22 13.16 -16.38 11.78
C HIS A 22 12.34 -16.34 13.06
N ILE A 23 11.05 -16.03 12.91
CA ILE A 23 10.04 -16.44 13.87
C ILE A 23 9.80 -17.96 13.68
N THR A 24 9.48 -18.64 14.77
CA THR A 24 9.38 -20.10 14.84
C THR A 24 8.07 -20.52 15.49
N ILE A 25 7.53 -21.67 15.08
CA ILE A 25 6.28 -22.24 15.61
C ILE A 25 6.59 -23.52 16.38
N TRP A 26 5.99 -23.68 17.55
CA TRP A 26 6.10 -24.91 18.33
C TRP A 26 5.25 -26.03 17.71
N ASN A 27 5.89 -27.14 17.32
CA ASN A 27 5.19 -28.29 16.73
C ASN A 27 4.85 -29.41 17.75
N GLY A 28 4.92 -29.13 19.05
CA GLY A 28 4.77 -30.16 20.09
C GLY A 28 6.08 -30.81 20.54
N SER A 29 7.20 -30.54 19.86
CA SER A 29 8.53 -31.08 20.23
C SER A 29 9.69 -30.10 20.09
N GLU A 30 9.64 -29.24 19.07
CA GLU A 30 10.65 -28.23 18.79
C GLU A 30 10.01 -26.98 18.17
N TYR A 31 10.79 -25.90 18.13
CA TYR A 31 10.44 -24.69 17.40
C TYR A 31 10.96 -24.79 15.98
N VAL A 32 10.06 -24.72 15.00
CA VAL A 32 10.37 -24.86 13.58
C VAL A 32 10.31 -23.46 12.93
N PRO A 33 11.38 -23.01 12.24
CA PRO A 33 11.40 -21.71 11.56
C PRO A 33 10.56 -21.74 10.28
N PHE A 34 10.03 -20.59 9.92
CA PHE A 34 9.33 -20.40 8.65
C PHE A 34 9.56 -19.01 8.07
N PHE A 35 9.41 -18.91 6.76
CA PHE A 35 9.52 -17.64 6.05
C PHE A 35 8.17 -16.92 6.05
N ILE A 36 8.13 -15.70 6.59
CA ILE A 36 6.90 -14.89 6.57
C ILE A 36 6.67 -14.37 5.15
N LYS A 37 5.52 -14.75 4.59
CA LYS A 37 4.93 -14.18 3.37
C LYS A 37 3.68 -13.43 3.82
N GLY A 38 3.86 -12.19 4.24
CA GLY A 38 2.81 -11.40 4.86
C GLY A 38 2.13 -10.41 3.91
N VAL A 39 0.94 -9.96 4.27
CA VAL A 39 0.30 -8.79 3.68
C VAL A 39 -0.23 -7.85 4.76
N ASN A 40 -0.01 -6.54 4.59
CA ASN A 40 -0.57 -5.52 5.46
C ASN A 40 -2.04 -5.29 5.14
N LEU A 41 -2.88 -5.27 6.17
CA LEU A 41 -4.31 -5.07 6.04
C LEU A 41 -4.71 -3.72 6.64
N GLY A 42 -4.87 -2.74 5.75
CA GLY A 42 -5.54 -1.48 6.06
C GLY A 42 -7.04 -1.64 6.27
N ILE A 43 -7.70 -0.57 6.72
CA ILE A 43 -9.12 -0.58 7.14
C ILE A 43 -9.95 0.57 6.57
N ALA A 44 -9.32 1.46 5.80
CA ALA A 44 -9.98 2.57 5.13
C ALA A 44 -10.38 2.12 3.72
N VAL A 45 -11.61 1.68 3.58
CA VAL A 45 -12.24 1.39 2.28
C VAL A 45 -12.64 2.71 1.59
N PRO A 46 -12.96 2.71 0.29
CA PRO A 46 -13.40 3.90 -0.43
C PRO A 46 -14.45 4.72 0.34
N GLY A 47 -14.24 6.03 0.39
CA GLY A 47 -15.14 6.97 1.07
C GLY A 47 -14.95 7.10 2.58
N THR A 48 -13.89 6.52 3.17
CA THR A 48 -13.69 6.51 4.62
C THR A 48 -12.25 6.84 5.03
N PHE A 49 -12.08 7.37 6.24
CA PHE A 49 -10.79 7.53 6.89
C PHE A 49 -10.43 6.30 7.75
N PRO A 50 -9.14 6.06 8.04
CA PRO A 50 -8.70 4.91 8.85
C PRO A 50 -9.40 4.80 10.21
N GLY A 51 -9.65 5.93 10.87
CA GLY A 51 -10.30 5.97 12.17
C GLY A 51 -11.78 5.52 12.18
N GLU A 52 -12.40 5.38 11.01
CA GLU A 52 -13.75 4.82 10.86
C GLU A 52 -13.73 3.29 10.82
N MET A 53 -12.60 2.71 10.40
CA MET A 53 -12.36 1.26 10.30
C MET A 53 -13.48 0.52 9.58
N ALA A 54 -13.91 1.03 8.43
CA ALA A 54 -15.21 0.71 7.82
C ALA A 54 -15.30 -0.66 7.14
N ALA A 55 -14.20 -1.41 7.04
CA ALA A 55 -14.23 -2.80 6.56
C ALA A 55 -15.26 -3.65 7.35
N THR A 56 -16.09 -4.40 6.63
CA THR A 56 -17.22 -5.18 7.17
C THR A 56 -16.81 -6.62 7.49
N ARG A 57 -17.64 -7.34 8.26
CA ARG A 57 -17.42 -8.77 8.53
C ARG A 57 -17.38 -9.57 7.22
N GLU A 58 -18.33 -9.27 6.34
CA GLU A 58 -18.47 -9.90 5.03
C GLU A 58 -17.25 -9.64 4.15
N ALA A 59 -16.59 -8.48 4.29
CA ALA A 59 -15.35 -8.21 3.57
C ALA A 59 -14.21 -9.12 4.07
N TYR A 60 -14.05 -9.26 5.38
CA TYR A 60 -13.05 -10.19 5.94
C TYR A 60 -13.33 -11.65 5.54
N ASP A 61 -14.59 -12.08 5.58
CA ASP A 61 -14.98 -13.44 5.16
C ASP A 61 -14.66 -13.71 3.67
N ARG A 62 -14.66 -12.67 2.82
CA ARG A 62 -14.20 -12.77 1.42
C ARG A 62 -12.68 -12.71 1.29
N TRP A 63 -12.04 -11.82 2.05
CA TRP A 63 -10.62 -11.52 1.90
C TRP A 63 -9.72 -12.64 2.43
N PHE A 64 -10.04 -13.29 3.56
CA PHE A 64 -9.16 -14.33 4.13
C PHE A 64 -8.94 -15.52 3.19
N PRO A 65 -9.96 -16.10 2.55
CA PRO A 65 -9.75 -17.13 1.52
C PRO A 65 -8.85 -16.64 0.38
N LEU A 66 -9.02 -15.40 -0.09
CA LEU A 66 -8.22 -14.84 -1.19
C LEU A 66 -6.76 -14.58 -0.77
N ILE A 67 -6.54 -14.09 0.44
CA ILE A 67 -5.19 -13.91 1.02
C ILE A 67 -4.46 -15.26 1.09
N LYS A 68 -5.14 -16.30 1.57
CA LYS A 68 -4.58 -17.66 1.62
C LYS A 68 -4.40 -18.27 0.23
N GLU A 69 -5.35 -18.06 -0.69
CA GLU A 69 -5.26 -18.53 -2.08
C GLU A 69 -4.08 -17.90 -2.82
N ALA A 70 -3.75 -16.63 -2.54
CA ALA A 70 -2.55 -15.98 -3.06
C ALA A 70 -1.25 -16.56 -2.48
N GLY A 71 -1.30 -17.34 -1.40
CA GLY A 71 -0.12 -17.93 -0.76
C GLY A 71 0.48 -17.10 0.36
N PHE A 72 -0.20 -16.06 0.85
CA PHE A 72 0.20 -15.37 2.08
C PHE A 72 -0.11 -16.25 3.30
N ASN A 73 0.77 -16.22 4.30
CA ASN A 73 0.61 -16.99 5.54
C ASN A 73 0.36 -16.10 6.77
N VAL A 74 0.60 -14.80 6.66
CA VAL A 74 0.46 -13.82 7.75
C VAL A 74 -0.30 -12.57 7.27
N ILE A 75 -1.23 -12.07 8.09
CA ILE A 75 -1.73 -10.70 8.00
C ILE A 75 -1.02 -9.83 9.04
N ARG A 76 -0.59 -8.62 8.68
CA ARG A 76 -0.20 -7.60 9.66
C ARG A 76 -1.30 -6.55 9.81
N LEU A 77 -1.63 -6.25 11.06
CA LEU A 77 -2.49 -5.12 11.43
C LEU A 77 -1.65 -3.95 11.94
N TYR A 78 -2.17 -2.74 11.78
CA TYR A 78 -1.57 -1.50 12.29
C TYR A 78 -1.96 -1.18 13.73
N THR A 79 -3.22 -1.51 14.05
CA THR A 79 -3.88 -1.14 15.29
C THR A 79 -4.97 -2.17 15.60
N LEU A 80 -5.68 -2.00 16.72
CA LEU A 80 -6.83 -2.81 17.07
C LEU A 80 -7.96 -2.60 16.05
N HIS A 81 -8.45 -3.69 15.45
CA HIS A 81 -9.65 -3.65 14.60
C HIS A 81 -10.93 -3.84 15.44
N TYR A 82 -12.10 -3.57 14.87
CA TYR A 82 -13.38 -3.91 15.51
C TYR A 82 -13.51 -5.42 15.77
N PRO A 83 -14.29 -5.87 16.78
CA PRO A 83 -14.46 -7.28 17.13
C PRO A 83 -14.76 -8.20 15.95
N ARG A 84 -15.52 -7.71 14.96
CA ARG A 84 -15.88 -8.43 13.74
C ARG A 84 -14.70 -8.96 12.93
N PHE A 85 -13.52 -8.32 12.98
CA PHE A 85 -12.31 -8.86 12.35
C PHE A 85 -11.87 -10.16 13.03
N TYR A 86 -11.77 -10.12 14.36
CA TYR A 86 -11.31 -11.26 15.17
C TYR A 86 -12.30 -12.42 15.13
N GLU A 87 -13.60 -12.12 15.15
CA GLU A 87 -14.66 -13.11 14.93
C GLU A 87 -14.54 -13.76 13.54
N ALA A 88 -14.24 -12.99 12.49
CA ALA A 88 -14.02 -13.52 11.14
C ALA A 88 -12.81 -14.45 11.08
N LEU A 89 -11.71 -14.03 11.70
CA LEU A 89 -10.46 -14.78 11.66
C LEU A 89 -10.59 -16.09 12.42
N HIS A 90 -11.25 -16.05 13.59
CA HIS A 90 -11.58 -17.23 14.38
C HIS A 90 -12.40 -18.24 13.56
N ASP A 91 -13.51 -17.80 12.96
CA ASP A 91 -14.38 -18.70 12.21
C ASP A 91 -13.68 -19.27 10.97
N TYR A 92 -12.87 -18.45 10.29
CA TYR A 92 -12.04 -18.89 9.17
C TYR A 92 -11.03 -19.96 9.60
N ASN A 93 -10.28 -19.73 10.67
CA ASN A 93 -9.23 -20.67 11.12
C ASN A 93 -9.81 -21.96 11.72
N LEU A 94 -10.95 -21.90 12.41
CA LEU A 94 -11.65 -23.11 12.86
C LEU A 94 -12.16 -23.97 11.69
N ALA A 95 -12.52 -23.35 10.57
CA ALA A 95 -12.89 -24.07 9.36
C ALA A 95 -11.68 -24.63 8.59
N HIS A 96 -10.47 -24.11 8.85
CA HIS A 96 -9.22 -24.48 8.15
C HIS A 96 -8.07 -24.81 9.13
N PRO A 97 -8.25 -25.79 10.05
CA PRO A 97 -7.27 -26.06 11.10
C PRO A 97 -5.90 -26.53 10.58
N GLN A 98 -5.86 -27.12 9.38
CA GLN A 98 -4.63 -27.57 8.73
C GLN A 98 -3.97 -26.50 7.84
N ASN A 99 -4.61 -25.35 7.65
CA ASN A 99 -4.08 -24.23 6.86
C ASN A 99 -4.51 -22.88 7.44
N PRO A 100 -4.19 -22.61 8.73
CA PRO A 100 -4.63 -21.38 9.39
C PRO A 100 -3.96 -20.15 8.77
N LEU A 101 -4.63 -19.01 8.91
CA LEU A 101 -4.08 -17.69 8.64
C LEU A 101 -3.59 -17.10 9.96
N LEU A 102 -2.28 -16.84 10.04
CA LEU A 102 -1.66 -16.22 11.19
C LEU A 102 -1.76 -14.69 11.09
N PHE A 103 -1.60 -13.98 12.21
CA PHE A 103 -1.51 -12.53 12.17
C PHE A 103 -0.48 -11.96 13.15
N ILE A 104 0.03 -10.78 12.81
CA ILE A 104 0.83 -9.95 13.71
C ILE A 104 -0.03 -8.75 14.11
N GLN A 105 -0.16 -8.54 15.42
CA GLN A 105 -0.93 -7.42 15.96
C GLN A 105 -0.06 -6.17 16.08
N GLY A 106 -0.41 -5.14 15.31
CA GLY A 106 0.11 -3.80 15.51
C GLY A 106 -0.52 -3.14 16.73
N VAL A 107 0.28 -2.48 17.57
CA VAL A 107 -0.20 -1.66 18.67
C VAL A 107 0.22 -0.21 18.42
N TRP A 108 -0.75 0.62 18.04
CA TRP A 108 -0.49 1.99 17.59
C TRP A 108 0.01 2.88 18.73
N LEU A 109 1.08 3.64 18.46
CA LEU A 109 1.54 4.72 19.33
C LEU A 109 0.98 6.05 18.81
N GLU A 110 0.29 6.79 19.67
CA GLU A 110 -0.28 8.09 19.29
C GLU A 110 0.75 9.05 18.69
N GLU A 111 0.35 9.79 17.67
CA GLU A 111 1.16 10.84 17.04
C GLU A 111 1.04 12.15 17.79
N GLU A 112 -0.18 12.50 18.19
CA GLU A 112 -0.46 13.76 18.87
C GLU A 112 -1.40 13.52 20.05
N LEU A 113 -1.03 14.07 21.20
CA LEU A 113 -1.88 14.20 22.39
C LEU A 113 -1.76 15.62 22.93
N GLU A 114 -2.79 16.11 23.62
CA GLU A 114 -2.76 17.44 24.23
C GLU A 114 -1.57 17.56 25.20
N GLY A 115 -0.61 18.44 24.88
CA GLY A 115 0.61 18.64 25.66
C GLY A 115 1.80 17.76 25.27
N TYR A 116 1.68 16.94 24.22
CA TYR A 116 2.81 16.19 23.69
C TYR A 116 3.80 17.12 22.97
N GLU A 117 5.00 17.26 23.53
CA GLU A 117 6.09 18.05 22.96
C GLU A 117 7.24 17.13 22.49
N GLN A 118 6.91 16.10 21.70
CA GLN A 118 7.85 15.17 21.04
C GLN A 118 8.69 14.26 21.99
N ASP A 119 8.56 14.40 23.31
CA ASP A 119 9.21 13.52 24.29
C ASP A 119 8.39 12.24 24.51
N LEU A 120 8.87 11.11 24.01
CA LEU A 120 8.19 9.80 24.07
C LEU A 120 7.84 9.37 25.49
N TYR A 121 8.55 9.83 26.53
CA TYR A 121 8.20 9.52 27.91
C TYR A 121 6.81 10.03 28.30
N PHE A 122 6.33 11.11 27.68
CA PHE A 122 4.98 11.63 27.83
C PHE A 122 3.91 10.60 27.45
N LEU A 123 4.18 9.77 26.44
CA LEU A 123 3.22 8.79 25.90
C LEU A 123 3.18 7.47 26.68
N THR A 124 4.02 7.31 27.72
CA THR A 124 4.20 6.03 28.45
C THR A 124 2.88 5.45 28.95
N GLU A 125 2.09 6.20 29.72
CA GLU A 125 0.87 5.67 30.33
C GLU A 125 -0.21 5.34 29.29
N SER A 126 -0.40 6.23 28.30
CA SER A 126 -1.35 6.00 27.21
C SER A 126 -0.98 4.80 26.36
N PHE A 127 0.31 4.59 26.10
CA PHE A 127 0.77 3.49 25.28
C PHE A 127 0.75 2.16 26.01
N GLN A 128 1.10 2.13 27.29
CA GLN A 128 0.89 0.95 28.15
C GLN A 128 -0.58 0.55 28.16
N HIS A 129 -1.50 1.51 28.32
CA HIS A 129 -2.93 1.23 28.24
C HIS A 129 -3.33 0.62 26.90
N GLU A 130 -2.88 1.20 25.77
CA GLU A 130 -3.17 0.66 24.44
C GLU A 130 -2.62 -0.78 24.27
N ILE A 131 -1.43 -1.07 24.79
CA ILE A 131 -0.83 -2.42 24.82
C ILE A 131 -1.72 -3.40 25.59
N GLU A 132 -2.08 -3.06 26.84
CA GLU A 132 -2.93 -3.90 27.69
C GLU A 132 -4.29 -4.16 27.04
N GLU A 133 -4.91 -3.13 26.45
CA GLU A 133 -6.19 -3.26 25.76
C GLU A 133 -6.11 -4.20 24.55
N ASN A 134 -5.07 -4.07 23.72
CA ASN A 134 -4.87 -4.95 22.59
C ASN A 134 -4.73 -6.41 23.06
N ILE A 135 -3.84 -6.67 24.01
CA ILE A 135 -3.64 -8.03 24.55
C ILE A 135 -4.97 -8.58 25.08
N ASP A 136 -5.68 -7.86 25.95
CA ASP A 136 -6.97 -8.33 26.49
C ASP A 136 -8.02 -8.63 25.39
N CYS A 137 -8.05 -7.81 24.33
CA CYS A 137 -8.97 -8.02 23.20
C CYS A 137 -8.68 -9.31 22.44
N LEU A 138 -7.39 -9.58 22.17
CA LEU A 138 -6.96 -10.77 21.44
C LEU A 138 -7.25 -12.07 22.20
N HIS A 139 -7.24 -12.02 23.53
CA HIS A 139 -7.60 -13.12 24.42
C HIS A 139 -9.12 -13.19 24.72
N GLY A 140 -9.95 -12.40 24.02
CA GLY A 140 -11.41 -12.43 24.19
C GLY A 140 -11.88 -11.97 25.58
N ASN A 141 -11.13 -11.08 26.23
CA ASN A 141 -11.33 -10.69 27.63
C ASN A 141 -11.48 -9.17 27.82
N ARG A 142 -11.99 -8.44 26.81
CA ARG A 142 -12.13 -6.98 26.90
C ARG A 142 -13.49 -6.47 26.44
N VAL A 143 -13.98 -5.43 27.12
CA VAL A 143 -15.07 -4.59 26.64
C VAL A 143 -14.56 -3.15 26.60
N ILE A 144 -14.57 -2.55 25.42
CA ILE A 144 -14.16 -1.17 25.20
C ILE A 144 -15.41 -0.35 24.89
N ALA A 145 -15.59 0.76 25.63
CA ALA A 145 -16.69 1.69 25.38
C ALA A 145 -16.49 2.44 24.04
N GLU A 146 -17.58 2.89 23.44
CA GLU A 146 -17.54 3.65 22.19
C GLU A 146 -16.59 4.85 22.29
N ARG A 147 -15.71 4.98 21.29
CA ARG A 147 -14.69 6.03 21.18
C ARG A 147 -14.47 6.40 19.72
N ARG A 148 -14.10 7.66 19.48
CA ARG A 148 -13.87 8.19 18.13
C ARG A 148 -12.49 7.77 17.63
N GLY A 149 -12.40 7.40 16.35
CA GLY A 149 -11.12 7.17 15.67
C GLY A 149 -10.43 5.85 16.03
N LYS A 150 -11.03 5.04 16.92
CA LYS A 150 -10.46 3.77 17.41
C LYS A 150 -11.53 2.71 17.51
N ALA A 151 -11.13 1.44 17.38
CA ALA A 151 -12.02 0.31 17.59
C ALA A 151 -12.57 0.28 19.03
N TYR A 152 -13.78 -0.23 19.15
CA TYR A 152 -14.48 -0.46 20.41
C TYR A 152 -15.44 -1.65 20.29
N GLY A 153 -16.03 -2.07 21.41
CA GLY A 153 -17.01 -3.15 21.43
C GLY A 153 -16.65 -4.23 22.44
N THR A 154 -17.34 -5.37 22.31
CA THR A 154 -17.11 -6.54 23.17
C THR A 154 -16.23 -7.52 22.42
N TYR A 155 -15.01 -7.71 22.91
CA TYR A 155 -14.06 -8.69 22.40
C TYR A 155 -14.19 -9.94 23.27
N ALA A 156 -15.02 -10.89 22.82
CA ALA A 156 -15.30 -12.14 23.53
C ALA A 156 -14.71 -13.39 22.82
N THR A 157 -14.11 -13.20 21.65
CA THR A 157 -13.53 -14.26 20.82
C THR A 157 -12.02 -14.28 21.02
N ASP A 158 -11.50 -15.37 21.58
CA ASP A 158 -10.07 -15.60 21.72
C ASP A 158 -9.48 -16.02 20.36
N VAL A 159 -8.61 -15.18 19.82
CA VAL A 159 -7.84 -15.44 18.60
C VAL A 159 -6.35 -15.57 18.87
N SER A 160 -5.96 -15.55 20.14
CA SER A 160 -4.57 -15.42 20.54
C SER A 160 -3.73 -16.59 20.00
N GLU A 161 -4.31 -17.78 19.85
CA GLU A 161 -3.65 -18.96 19.25
C GLU A 161 -3.02 -18.67 17.87
N TRP A 162 -3.60 -17.77 17.07
CA TRP A 162 -3.09 -17.40 15.75
C TRP A 162 -2.30 -16.09 15.71
N CYS A 163 -2.12 -15.43 16.85
CA CYS A 163 -1.31 -14.22 16.97
C CYS A 163 0.18 -14.59 17.07
N LEU A 164 0.90 -14.38 15.96
CA LEU A 164 2.32 -14.68 15.80
C LEU A 164 3.23 -13.81 16.68
N GLY A 165 2.82 -12.56 16.94
CA GLY A 165 3.63 -11.59 17.65
C GLY A 165 3.01 -10.20 17.68
N TYR A 166 3.64 -9.31 18.43
CA TYR A 166 3.26 -7.90 18.51
C TYR A 166 4.32 -7.02 17.83
N ILE A 167 3.88 -6.10 16.97
CA ILE A 167 4.70 -4.96 16.53
C ILE A 167 4.11 -3.73 17.21
N ILE A 168 4.80 -3.19 18.20
CA ILE A 168 4.33 -2.02 18.94
C ILE A 168 4.94 -0.75 18.34
N GLY A 169 4.23 0.36 18.40
CA GLY A 169 4.74 1.68 17.99
C GLY A 169 4.34 2.08 16.57
N ARG A 170 5.05 3.07 16.05
CA ARG A 170 4.90 3.62 14.69
C ARG A 170 6.26 4.03 14.14
N GLU A 171 6.28 4.59 12.94
CA GLU A 171 7.43 5.30 12.37
C GLU A 171 7.69 6.61 13.14
N VAL A 172 8.32 6.49 14.32
CA VAL A 172 8.77 7.64 15.13
C VAL A 172 9.79 8.44 14.33
N TYR A 173 9.64 9.76 14.24
CA TYR A 173 10.54 10.60 13.46
C TYR A 173 11.75 11.06 14.27
N GLY A 174 12.84 11.38 13.58
CA GLY A 174 14.13 11.67 14.21
C GLY A 174 14.09 12.78 15.26
N GLU A 175 13.23 13.79 15.10
CA GLU A 175 13.08 14.86 16.08
C GLU A 175 12.51 14.36 17.43
N GLU A 176 11.55 13.43 17.44
CA GLU A 176 11.06 12.80 18.68
C GLU A 176 12.18 12.08 19.42
N VAL A 177 13.06 11.39 18.67
CA VAL A 177 14.23 10.71 19.24
C VAL A 177 15.20 11.71 19.86
N LEU A 178 15.49 12.81 19.16
CA LEU A 178 16.40 13.85 19.65
C LEU A 178 15.87 14.54 20.90
N VAL A 179 14.61 14.97 20.89
CA VAL A 179 13.95 15.64 22.03
C VAL A 179 13.86 14.72 23.23
N THR A 180 13.45 13.46 23.03
CA THR A 180 13.40 12.44 24.10
C THR A 180 14.77 12.25 24.75
N ASN A 181 15.83 12.17 23.96
CA ASN A 181 17.19 11.99 24.45
C ASN A 181 17.72 13.22 25.18
N GLU A 182 17.41 14.42 24.71
CA GLU A 182 17.82 15.69 25.33
C GLU A 182 17.14 15.91 26.69
N ASN A 183 15.84 15.59 26.79
CA ASN A 183 15.06 15.78 28.02
C ASN A 183 15.39 14.74 29.10
N ASN A 184 15.84 13.55 28.71
CA ASN A 184 16.04 12.41 29.61
C ASN A 184 17.49 11.89 29.64
N PRO A 185 18.53 12.74 29.82
CA PRO A 185 19.93 12.35 29.62
C PRO A 185 20.49 11.37 30.68
N LEU A 186 19.74 11.14 31.76
CA LEU A 186 20.10 10.19 32.82
C LEU A 186 19.53 8.79 32.57
N GLU A 187 18.60 8.64 31.62
CA GLU A 187 17.98 7.37 31.26
C GLU A 187 18.88 6.61 30.28
N ILE A 188 19.91 5.94 30.80
CA ILE A 188 20.96 5.27 30.00
C ILE A 188 20.94 3.74 30.11
N ALA A 189 20.07 3.20 30.96
CA ALA A 189 19.93 1.77 31.20
C ALA A 189 18.54 1.44 31.78
N TYR A 190 18.09 0.21 31.54
CA TYR A 190 16.88 -0.34 32.13
C TYR A 190 17.01 -1.85 32.35
N THR A 191 16.37 -2.37 33.41
CA THR A 191 16.28 -3.80 33.69
C THR A 191 14.85 -4.11 34.10
N GLY A 192 14.11 -4.74 33.19
CA GLY A 192 12.75 -5.21 33.41
C GLY A 192 12.70 -6.69 33.77
N ASN A 193 11.53 -7.30 33.57
CA ASN A 193 11.30 -8.72 33.86
C ASN A 193 11.79 -9.65 32.75
N HIS A 194 11.71 -9.18 31.51
CA HIS A 194 11.91 -9.92 30.27
C HIS A 194 13.04 -9.34 29.42
N PHE A 195 13.28 -8.02 29.47
CA PHE A 195 14.34 -7.34 28.73
C PHE A 195 15.16 -6.39 29.60
N SER A 196 16.40 -6.15 29.18
CA SER A 196 17.26 -5.11 29.74
C SER A 196 18.10 -4.45 28.64
N ILE A 197 18.56 -3.24 28.91
CA ILE A 197 19.45 -2.49 28.01
C ILE A 197 20.40 -1.64 28.85
N ALA A 198 21.62 -1.40 28.37
CA ALA A 198 22.61 -0.57 29.03
C ALA A 198 23.48 0.18 28.00
N ASN A 199 24.05 1.32 28.41
CA ASN A 199 24.81 2.21 27.52
C ASN A 199 23.99 2.65 26.30
N ALA A 200 22.72 2.98 26.55
CA ALA A 200 21.73 3.28 25.53
C ALA A 200 21.24 4.73 25.62
N SER A 201 20.59 5.20 24.55
CA SER A 201 19.87 6.47 24.54
C SER A 201 18.57 6.36 25.36
N ALA A 202 18.01 7.50 25.77
CA ALA A 202 16.75 7.51 26.52
C ALA A 202 15.60 6.91 25.72
N THR A 203 15.61 7.10 24.40
CA THR A 203 14.65 6.50 23.45
C THR A 203 14.80 4.98 23.40
N GLU A 204 16.02 4.46 23.27
CA GLU A 204 16.28 3.01 23.29
C GLU A 204 15.84 2.38 24.63
N VAL A 205 16.08 3.10 25.74
CA VAL A 205 15.58 2.72 27.07
C VAL A 205 14.04 2.69 27.10
N TRP A 206 13.38 3.69 26.54
CA TRP A 206 11.92 3.78 26.48
C TRP A 206 11.31 2.64 25.65
N TYR A 207 11.85 2.34 24.46
CA TYR A 207 11.42 1.17 23.66
C TYR A 207 11.60 -0.13 24.43
N THR A 208 12.74 -0.32 25.10
CA THR A 208 12.98 -1.53 25.92
C THR A 208 11.94 -1.66 27.04
N ARG A 209 11.54 -0.55 27.67
CA ARG A 209 10.48 -0.54 28.69
C ARG A 209 9.12 -0.96 28.12
N MET A 210 8.76 -0.49 26.92
CA MET A 210 7.47 -0.81 26.31
C MET A 210 7.41 -2.27 25.82
N LEU A 211 8.51 -2.79 25.27
CA LEU A 211 8.65 -4.21 24.94
C LEU A 211 8.56 -5.09 26.19
N ASP A 212 9.23 -4.71 27.29
CA ASP A 212 9.15 -5.42 28.57
C ASP A 212 7.73 -5.45 29.11
N HIS A 213 7.05 -4.30 29.10
CA HIS A 213 5.67 -4.18 29.55
C HIS A 213 4.72 -5.08 28.72
N THR A 214 4.87 -5.10 27.40
CA THR A 214 4.06 -5.94 26.49
C THR A 214 4.18 -7.43 26.85
N VAL A 215 5.40 -7.94 26.94
CA VAL A 215 5.65 -9.35 27.29
C VAL A 215 5.23 -9.65 28.74
N HIS A 216 5.49 -8.71 29.66
CA HIS A 216 5.16 -8.89 31.07
C HIS A 216 3.65 -9.00 31.29
N TYR A 217 2.88 -8.11 30.68
CA TYR A 217 1.43 -8.08 30.84
C TYR A 217 0.79 -9.37 30.34
N GLU A 218 1.15 -9.82 29.14
CA GLU A 218 0.64 -11.08 28.59
C GLU A 218 1.03 -12.29 29.47
N HIS A 219 2.27 -12.28 29.99
CA HIS A 219 2.75 -13.34 30.85
C HIS A 219 1.98 -13.46 32.16
N ILE A 220 1.75 -12.35 32.86
CA ILE A 220 1.07 -12.38 34.16
C ILE A 220 -0.44 -12.62 34.04
N SER A 221 -1.05 -12.14 32.95
CA SER A 221 -2.50 -12.20 32.75
C SER A 221 -2.94 -13.51 32.09
N TYR A 222 -2.15 -14.05 31.16
CA TYR A 222 -2.53 -15.17 30.30
C TYR A 222 -1.53 -16.35 30.32
N GLN A 223 -0.48 -16.27 31.14
CA GLN A 223 0.51 -17.35 31.31
C GLN A 223 1.21 -17.75 30.00
N THR A 224 1.30 -16.83 29.04
CA THR A 224 1.94 -17.03 27.73
C THR A 224 2.81 -15.83 27.37
N GLN A 225 3.53 -15.92 26.25
CA GLN A 225 4.30 -14.84 25.64
C GLN A 225 4.32 -15.04 24.13
N ARG A 226 4.48 -13.95 23.41
CA ARG A 226 4.70 -13.94 21.95
C ARG A 226 5.95 -13.14 21.60
N PRO A 227 6.60 -13.43 20.46
CA PRO A 227 7.63 -12.57 19.89
C PRO A 227 7.16 -11.11 19.83
N VAL A 228 8.03 -10.19 20.20
CA VAL A 228 7.75 -8.74 20.13
C VAL A 228 8.78 -8.02 19.28
N ALA A 229 8.36 -6.90 18.68
CA ALA A 229 9.23 -5.94 18.02
C ALA A 229 8.66 -4.53 18.21
N ASN A 230 9.52 -3.52 18.06
CA ASN A 230 9.08 -2.15 17.87
C ASN A 230 9.05 -1.86 16.37
N SER A 231 8.05 -1.12 15.89
CA SER A 231 8.04 -0.60 14.53
C SER A 231 9.24 0.33 14.34
N SER A 232 9.98 0.14 13.26
CA SER A 232 11.08 1.02 12.86
C SER A 232 11.07 1.21 11.35
N TRP A 233 11.90 2.12 10.88
CA TRP A 233 12.02 2.52 9.49
C TRP A 233 13.42 3.10 9.26
N PRO A 234 13.92 3.14 8.01
CA PRO A 234 15.33 3.40 7.74
C PRO A 234 15.87 4.71 8.29
N THR A 235 15.05 5.76 8.42
CA THR A 235 15.54 7.05 8.95
C THR A 235 15.98 7.01 10.42
N LEU A 236 15.68 5.92 11.13
CA LEU A 236 16.15 5.64 12.48
C LEU A 236 17.12 4.45 12.55
N ASP A 237 17.54 3.94 11.40
CA ASP A 237 18.45 2.81 11.42
C ASP A 237 19.82 3.18 12.04
N PRO A 238 20.55 2.19 12.57
CA PRO A 238 21.79 2.44 13.31
C PRO A 238 23.03 2.53 12.41
N MET A 239 22.86 2.39 11.08
CA MET A 239 23.95 2.49 10.12
C MET A 239 24.26 3.97 9.87
N ARG A 240 25.23 4.26 9.00
CA ARG A 240 25.62 5.63 8.68
C ARG A 240 25.64 5.80 7.18
N HIS A 241 24.98 6.84 6.70
CA HIS A 241 24.74 7.06 5.28
C HIS A 241 25.44 8.35 4.81
N PRO A 242 26.77 8.34 4.58
CA PRO A 242 27.53 9.55 4.20
C PRO A 242 27.10 10.19 2.88
N ASP A 243 26.41 9.45 2.01
CA ASP A 243 25.88 9.91 0.74
C ASP A 243 24.46 10.52 0.87
N GLU A 244 23.83 10.47 2.06
CA GLU A 244 22.52 11.08 2.31
C GLU A 244 22.61 12.61 2.27
N VAL A 245 21.70 13.21 1.50
CA VAL A 245 21.66 14.63 1.19
C VAL A 245 20.64 15.40 2.05
N PHE A 246 19.67 14.71 2.63
CA PHE A 246 18.74 15.25 3.62
C PHE A 246 19.20 14.86 5.03
N PRO A 247 19.87 15.76 5.78
CA PRO A 247 20.43 15.41 7.08
C PRO A 247 19.37 14.92 8.07
N SER A 248 18.12 15.35 7.94
CA SER A 248 17.00 14.89 8.77
C SER A 248 16.67 13.41 8.59
N GLU A 249 17.00 12.81 7.46
CA GLU A 249 16.76 11.39 7.15
C GLU A 249 17.84 10.46 7.72
N ASP A 250 18.96 11.00 8.24
CA ASP A 250 20.06 10.27 8.90
C ASP A 250 20.52 11.01 10.19
N THR A 251 19.60 11.73 10.87
CA THR A 251 19.97 12.59 12.01
C THR A 251 19.94 11.89 13.36
N ALA A 252 19.19 10.81 13.49
CA ALA A 252 18.94 10.10 14.73
C ALA A 252 18.91 8.60 14.46
N SER A 253 19.24 7.79 15.47
CA SER A 253 19.22 6.34 15.34
C SER A 253 18.72 5.66 16.60
N VAL A 254 18.16 4.46 16.43
CA VAL A 254 17.70 3.59 17.50
C VAL A 254 18.22 2.18 17.28
N ASP A 255 19.18 1.76 18.11
CA ASP A 255 19.82 0.45 17.99
C ASP A 255 19.25 -0.57 18.99
N LEU A 256 18.27 -1.34 18.50
CA LEU A 256 17.64 -2.41 19.25
C LEU A 256 18.53 -3.66 19.48
N SER A 257 19.69 -3.76 18.82
CA SER A 257 20.61 -4.91 19.00
C SER A 257 21.21 -4.97 20.41
N LYS A 258 21.18 -3.84 21.13
CA LYS A 258 21.66 -3.70 22.52
C LYS A 258 20.75 -4.36 23.56
N ILE A 259 19.52 -4.73 23.18
CA ILE A 259 18.55 -5.33 24.11
C ILE A 259 18.97 -6.75 24.46
N VAL A 260 19.03 -7.04 25.76
CA VAL A 260 19.32 -8.36 26.31
C VAL A 260 18.04 -9.01 26.81
N GLN A 261 17.74 -10.20 26.29
CA GLN A 261 16.63 -11.05 26.73
C GLN A 261 16.99 -11.73 28.07
N ILE A 262 16.08 -11.66 29.06
CA ILE A 262 16.25 -12.25 30.40
C ILE A 262 15.33 -13.45 30.59
N ASN A 263 14.02 -13.21 30.59
CA ASN A 263 12.97 -14.23 30.74
C ASN A 263 11.97 -14.15 29.59
N ALA A 264 12.46 -13.97 28.37
CA ALA A 264 11.66 -13.81 27.15
C ALA A 264 11.81 -15.03 26.22
N PRO A 265 11.34 -16.24 26.59
CA PRO A 265 11.45 -17.43 25.74
C PRO A 265 10.74 -17.32 24.38
N ALA A 266 9.79 -16.39 24.23
CA ALA A 266 9.19 -16.09 22.92
C ALA A 266 10.05 -15.14 22.07
N GLY A 267 10.98 -14.42 22.69
CA GLY A 267 12.02 -13.66 22.01
C GLY A 267 11.65 -12.27 21.50
N LEU A 268 12.59 -11.69 20.75
CA LEU A 268 12.59 -10.36 20.15
C LEU A 268 12.93 -10.52 18.68
N PHE A 269 12.23 -9.80 17.81
CA PHE A 269 12.61 -9.64 16.41
C PHE A 269 12.71 -8.16 16.03
N ILE A 270 13.36 -7.90 14.90
CA ILE A 270 13.54 -6.56 14.35
C ILE A 270 12.53 -6.37 13.22
N SER A 271 11.85 -5.22 13.23
CA SER A 271 10.79 -4.88 12.27
C SER A 271 11.11 -3.55 11.59
N TYR A 272 11.26 -3.55 10.26
CA TYR A 272 11.47 -2.34 9.47
C TYR A 272 10.42 -2.20 8.36
N HIS A 273 9.91 -0.98 8.19
CA HIS A 273 9.24 -0.56 6.96
C HIS A 273 10.29 -0.06 5.97
N ALA A 274 10.70 -0.91 5.03
CA ALA A 274 11.84 -0.61 4.16
C ALA A 274 11.39 -0.68 2.69
N TYR A 275 11.39 0.48 2.04
CA TYR A 275 11.02 0.63 0.64
C TYR A 275 12.26 0.91 -0.22
N PRO A 276 12.29 0.49 -1.50
CA PRO A 276 13.48 0.62 -2.34
C PRO A 276 13.83 2.06 -2.74
N TYR A 277 12.94 3.01 -2.48
CA TYR A 277 13.01 4.40 -2.97
C TYR A 277 13.06 5.46 -1.86
N TYR A 278 12.94 5.08 -0.60
CA TYR A 278 12.94 6.01 0.52
C TYR A 278 13.52 5.36 1.77
N PRO A 279 14.43 6.04 2.49
CA PRO A 279 15.04 7.34 2.20
C PRO A 279 15.99 7.32 0.99
N GLY A 280 16.53 8.49 0.64
CA GLY A 280 17.40 8.64 -0.53
C GLY A 280 18.58 7.66 -0.52
N PHE A 281 19.21 7.44 0.63
CA PHE A 281 20.36 6.54 0.77
C PHE A 281 20.10 5.10 0.32
N ILE A 282 18.87 4.56 0.38
CA ILE A 282 18.59 3.19 -0.10
C ILE A 282 18.81 3.07 -1.61
N SER A 283 18.51 4.14 -2.36
CA SER A 283 18.72 4.21 -3.81
C SER A 283 20.12 4.73 -4.17
N GLU A 284 20.60 5.74 -3.45
CA GLU A 284 21.70 6.60 -3.89
C GLU A 284 23.05 6.27 -3.25
N GLU A 285 23.08 5.54 -2.12
CA GLU A 285 24.34 5.20 -1.48
C GLU A 285 25.22 4.34 -2.40
N SER A 286 26.42 4.85 -2.65
CA SER A 286 27.36 4.26 -3.60
C SER A 286 27.72 2.81 -3.27
N THR A 287 27.73 2.45 -1.98
CA THR A 287 28.04 1.08 -1.56
C THR A 287 26.90 0.11 -1.88
N TYR A 288 25.64 0.55 -1.75
CA TYR A 288 24.46 -0.26 -2.06
C TYR A 288 24.29 -0.43 -3.57
N GLN A 289 24.58 0.59 -4.37
CA GLN A 289 24.54 0.53 -5.85
C GLN A 289 25.50 -0.50 -6.47
N MET A 290 26.47 -1.01 -5.70
CA MET A 290 27.35 -2.11 -6.14
C MET A 290 26.69 -3.50 -6.06
N THR A 291 25.48 -3.60 -5.52
CA THR A 291 24.75 -4.87 -5.34
C THR A 291 23.86 -5.17 -6.56
N TYR A 292 23.83 -6.44 -6.96
CA TYR A 292 23.09 -6.95 -8.11
C TYR A 292 22.35 -8.23 -7.74
N ASP A 293 21.22 -8.46 -8.41
CA ASP A 293 20.55 -9.75 -8.50
C ASP A 293 20.53 -10.22 -9.97
N GLU A 294 19.75 -11.26 -10.27
CA GLU A 294 19.65 -11.80 -11.63
C GLU A 294 18.94 -10.86 -12.64
N TYR A 295 18.23 -9.84 -12.14
CA TYR A 295 17.48 -8.86 -12.95
C TYR A 295 18.26 -7.56 -13.20
N GLY A 296 19.36 -7.33 -12.47
CA GLY A 296 20.25 -6.17 -12.65
C GLY A 296 20.65 -5.52 -11.33
N PRO A 297 20.97 -4.20 -11.34
CA PRO A 297 21.27 -3.44 -10.13
C PRO A 297 20.15 -3.56 -9.09
N ASN A 298 20.52 -3.71 -7.83
CA ASN A 298 19.60 -3.86 -6.72
C ASN A 298 20.19 -3.25 -5.44
N SER A 299 20.11 -1.92 -5.32
CA SER A 299 20.56 -1.18 -4.14
C SER A 299 19.77 -1.54 -2.88
N TYR A 300 18.47 -1.85 -3.03
CA TYR A 300 17.63 -2.33 -1.94
C TYR A 300 18.17 -3.60 -1.28
N LEU A 301 18.61 -4.59 -2.06
CA LEU A 301 19.29 -5.77 -1.53
C LEU A 301 20.61 -5.42 -0.82
N GLY A 302 21.33 -4.40 -1.31
CA GLY A 302 22.51 -3.86 -0.65
C GLY A 302 22.20 -3.35 0.75
N TYR A 303 21.19 -2.49 0.86
CA TYR A 303 20.68 -1.96 2.13
C TYR A 303 20.23 -3.08 3.08
N LEU A 304 19.40 -4.02 2.60
CA LEU A 304 18.87 -5.09 3.45
C LEU A 304 19.97 -6.02 3.99
N LYS A 305 21.05 -6.23 3.24
CA LYS A 305 22.20 -7.01 3.73
C LYS A 305 22.97 -6.29 4.82
N ASP A 306 23.14 -4.98 4.70
CA ASP A 306 23.79 -4.16 5.72
C ASP A 306 22.95 -4.15 7.01
N LEU A 307 21.65 -3.88 6.86
CA LEU A 307 20.68 -3.93 7.96
C LEU A 307 20.67 -5.30 8.66
N LYS A 308 20.64 -6.39 7.89
CA LYS A 308 20.68 -7.74 8.45
C LYS A 308 22.02 -8.05 9.13
N SER A 309 23.13 -7.51 8.63
CA SER A 309 24.45 -7.66 9.23
C SER A 309 24.55 -6.92 10.57
N HIS A 310 23.91 -5.76 10.72
CA HIS A 310 23.87 -5.04 11.98
C HIS A 310 23.08 -5.82 13.05
N TYR A 311 21.94 -6.38 12.69
CA TYR A 311 21.10 -7.20 13.57
C TYR A 311 21.42 -8.71 13.47
N GLU A 312 22.71 -9.06 13.49
CA GLU A 312 23.16 -10.45 13.50
C GLU A 312 22.60 -11.18 14.75
N GLY A 313 22.05 -12.38 14.54
CA GLY A 313 21.51 -13.19 15.64
C GLY A 313 20.08 -12.83 16.10
N LEU A 314 19.43 -11.85 15.48
CA LEU A 314 18.00 -11.56 15.67
C LEU A 314 17.23 -11.73 14.35
N PRO A 315 15.98 -12.24 14.34
CA PRO A 315 15.18 -12.24 13.13
C PRO A 315 14.94 -10.81 12.65
N LEU A 316 15.12 -10.57 11.36
CA LEU A 316 14.75 -9.31 10.71
C LEU A 316 13.54 -9.59 9.82
N ILE A 317 12.43 -8.93 10.10
CA ILE A 317 11.21 -8.97 9.30
C ILE A 317 11.04 -7.61 8.64
N ILE A 318 10.93 -7.60 7.31
CA ILE A 318 10.58 -6.39 6.59
C ILE A 318 9.06 -6.27 6.63
N ALA A 319 8.57 -5.56 7.65
CA ALA A 319 7.15 -5.47 7.99
C ALA A 319 6.34 -4.61 7.02
N GLU A 320 7.03 -3.82 6.19
CA GLU A 320 6.46 -3.23 4.98
C GLU A 320 7.48 -3.19 3.86
N TYR A 321 7.07 -3.69 2.69
CA TYR A 321 7.74 -3.48 1.41
C TYR A 321 6.70 -3.41 0.30
N GLY A 322 7.04 -2.79 -0.82
CA GLY A 322 6.23 -2.83 -2.03
C GLY A 322 6.50 -1.67 -2.97
N VAL A 323 5.93 -1.76 -4.17
CA VAL A 323 5.77 -0.62 -5.09
C VAL A 323 4.29 -0.47 -5.50
N PRO A 324 3.83 0.72 -5.86
CA PRO A 324 2.45 0.95 -6.27
C PRO A 324 2.24 0.86 -7.79
N SER A 325 1.00 0.55 -8.20
CA SER A 325 0.55 0.52 -9.61
C SER A 325 0.07 1.88 -10.12
N SER A 326 0.65 2.98 -9.65
CA SER A 326 0.27 4.34 -10.05
C SER A 326 0.82 4.72 -11.43
N TRP A 327 0.15 5.65 -12.11
CA TRP A 327 0.59 6.12 -13.43
C TRP A 327 1.83 7.03 -13.34
N VAL A 328 1.92 7.80 -12.26
CA VAL A 328 3.02 8.73 -11.98
C VAL A 328 4.06 8.07 -11.07
N VAL A 329 5.32 8.38 -11.31
CA VAL A 329 6.44 8.03 -10.44
C VAL A 329 6.63 9.16 -9.42
N ALA A 330 6.40 8.94 -8.12
CA ALA A 330 6.75 9.96 -7.13
C ALA A 330 8.28 10.09 -7.02
N HIS A 331 8.99 8.97 -6.94
CA HIS A 331 10.44 8.91 -6.81
C HIS A 331 11.06 7.83 -7.71
N TYR A 332 12.10 8.19 -8.46
CA TYR A 332 12.92 7.22 -9.19
C TYR A 332 13.97 6.59 -8.28
N THR A 333 14.41 5.39 -8.65
CA THR A 333 15.50 4.68 -7.98
C THR A 333 16.56 4.21 -8.97
N SER A 334 17.78 4.01 -8.47
CA SER A 334 18.89 3.40 -9.22
C SER A 334 18.63 1.94 -9.60
N SER A 335 17.75 1.24 -8.86
CA SER A 335 17.38 -0.17 -9.09
C SER A 335 16.22 -0.37 -10.06
N GLY A 336 15.54 0.71 -10.44
CA GLY A 336 14.31 0.69 -11.24
C GLY A 336 13.04 0.33 -10.47
N MET A 337 13.14 -0.01 -9.17
CA MET A 337 12.01 -0.29 -8.28
C MET A 337 11.46 1.02 -7.71
N ASN A 338 10.84 1.81 -8.57
CA ASN A 338 10.44 3.19 -8.31
C ASN A 338 9.25 3.31 -7.35
N HIS A 339 9.06 4.50 -6.77
CA HIS A 339 7.83 4.85 -6.05
C HIS A 339 6.73 5.17 -7.06
N GLY A 340 6.19 4.14 -7.71
CA GLY A 340 5.12 4.24 -8.69
C GLY A 340 5.58 4.18 -10.14
N GLY A 341 4.65 4.44 -11.06
CA GLY A 341 4.88 4.35 -12.51
C GLY A 341 4.65 2.96 -13.11
N PHE A 342 4.27 1.96 -12.32
CA PHE A 342 4.01 0.60 -12.78
C PHE A 342 2.55 0.41 -13.19
N ASP A 343 2.30 -0.48 -14.14
CA ASP A 343 0.98 -1.11 -14.23
C ASP A 343 0.84 -2.24 -13.20
N GLU A 344 -0.36 -2.78 -13.04
CA GLU A 344 -0.62 -3.83 -12.03
C GLU A 344 0.23 -5.09 -12.24
N TYR A 345 0.54 -5.46 -13.48
CA TYR A 345 1.37 -6.64 -13.74
C TYR A 345 2.82 -6.41 -13.28
N HIS A 346 3.41 -5.28 -13.67
CA HIS A 346 4.78 -4.93 -13.27
C HIS A 346 4.89 -4.59 -11.78
N GLN A 347 3.81 -4.11 -11.15
CA GLN A 347 3.72 -3.99 -9.69
C GLN A 347 3.94 -5.36 -9.04
N GLY A 348 3.20 -6.38 -9.49
CA GLY A 348 3.34 -7.75 -8.97
C GLY A 348 4.74 -8.31 -9.18
N LEU A 349 5.32 -8.19 -10.38
CA LEU A 349 6.68 -8.67 -10.65
C LEU A 349 7.73 -7.99 -9.78
N THR A 350 7.59 -6.68 -9.58
CA THR A 350 8.52 -5.91 -8.75
C THR A 350 8.38 -6.30 -7.28
N ASN A 351 7.15 -6.51 -6.78
CA ASN A 351 6.92 -6.99 -5.42
C ASN A 351 7.51 -8.39 -5.18
N ILE A 352 7.45 -9.30 -6.17
CA ILE A 352 8.14 -10.60 -6.08
C ILE A 352 9.65 -10.41 -6.00
N ARG A 353 10.24 -9.55 -6.83
CA ARG A 353 11.69 -9.24 -6.78
C ARG A 353 12.10 -8.64 -5.43
N LEU A 354 11.27 -7.79 -4.83
CA LEU A 354 11.50 -7.25 -3.49
C LEU A 354 11.50 -8.37 -2.44
N LEU A 355 10.53 -9.28 -2.46
CA LEU A 355 10.50 -10.42 -1.53
C LEU A 355 11.69 -11.38 -1.73
N GLN A 356 12.13 -11.59 -2.98
CA GLN A 356 13.38 -12.31 -3.27
C GLN A 356 14.58 -11.61 -2.64
N SER A 357 14.62 -10.28 -2.67
CA SER A 357 15.68 -9.48 -2.02
C SER A 357 15.66 -9.66 -0.50
N VAL A 358 14.47 -9.65 0.12
CA VAL A 358 14.28 -9.94 1.56
C VAL A 358 14.77 -11.35 1.91
N LYS A 359 14.46 -12.36 1.11
CA LYS A 359 14.97 -13.72 1.32
C LYS A 359 16.49 -13.79 1.14
N ALA A 360 17.03 -13.12 0.12
CA ALA A 360 18.45 -13.13 -0.21
C ALA A 360 19.34 -12.33 0.76
N SER A 361 18.78 -11.38 1.52
CA SER A 361 19.49 -10.72 2.62
C SER A 361 19.66 -11.62 3.84
N GLY A 362 18.90 -12.73 3.93
CA GLY A 362 18.83 -13.58 5.11
C GLY A 362 17.84 -13.09 6.17
N SER A 363 16.91 -12.21 5.78
CA SER A 363 15.78 -11.80 6.62
C SER A 363 14.76 -12.93 6.74
N GLY A 364 14.02 -12.97 7.85
CA GLY A 364 13.08 -14.04 8.19
C GLY A 364 11.73 -13.96 7.46
N GLY A 365 11.51 -12.90 6.70
CA GLY A 365 10.32 -12.73 5.88
C GLY A 365 9.99 -11.28 5.57
N GLY A 366 9.00 -11.11 4.70
CA GLY A 366 8.53 -9.81 4.23
C GLY A 366 7.00 -9.74 4.28
N ILE A 367 6.48 -8.55 4.57
CA ILE A 367 5.05 -8.27 4.61
C ILE A 367 4.75 -7.16 3.60
N GLN A 368 4.01 -7.52 2.56
CA GLN A 368 3.71 -6.61 1.45
C GLN A 368 2.76 -5.50 1.90
N PHE A 369 3.05 -4.27 1.53
CA PHE A 369 2.10 -3.17 1.55
C PHE A 369 1.43 -3.07 0.17
N SER A 370 0.12 -3.33 0.01
CA SER A 370 -0.90 -3.73 1.00
C SER A 370 -2.01 -4.60 0.37
N TRP A 371 -3.02 -5.01 1.16
CA TRP A 371 -4.15 -5.80 0.65
C TRP A 371 -5.10 -5.00 -0.24
N ILE A 372 -5.51 -3.79 0.17
CA ILE A 372 -6.45 -2.93 -0.57
C ILE A 372 -5.81 -1.59 -0.95
N ASP A 373 -6.28 -0.98 -2.04
CA ASP A 373 -6.00 0.43 -2.33
C ASP A 373 -6.62 1.32 -1.26
N GLU A 374 -5.89 2.36 -0.85
CA GLU A 374 -6.27 3.23 0.26
C GLU A 374 -6.38 4.69 -0.21
N TRP A 375 -7.60 5.09 -0.60
CA TRP A 375 -7.85 6.40 -1.25
C TRP A 375 -7.58 7.61 -0.36
N PHE A 376 -7.59 7.45 0.96
CA PHE A 376 -7.31 8.56 1.87
C PHE A 376 -5.85 9.00 1.85
N LYS A 377 -4.93 8.16 1.35
CA LYS A 377 -3.50 8.44 1.40
C LYS A 377 -3.11 9.61 0.50
N ARG A 378 -2.01 10.26 0.88
CA ARG A 378 -1.47 11.46 0.22
C ARG A 378 -0.15 11.13 -0.46
N THR A 379 0.10 11.71 -1.63
CA THR A 379 1.41 11.65 -2.27
C THR A 379 1.85 13.07 -2.57
N TRP A 380 3.05 13.45 -2.13
CA TRP A 380 3.54 14.82 -2.22
C TRP A 380 3.44 15.42 -3.64
N ILE A 381 3.60 14.60 -4.69
CA ILE A 381 3.56 15.06 -6.08
C ILE A 381 2.14 15.43 -6.54
N THR A 382 1.11 14.84 -5.93
CA THR A 382 -0.31 15.08 -6.25
C THR A 382 -1.00 16.00 -5.24
N ASP A 383 -0.46 16.15 -4.04
CA ASP A 383 -0.93 17.05 -2.97
C ASP A 383 -1.21 18.51 -3.39
N PRO A 384 -0.49 19.09 -4.37
CA PRO A 384 -0.86 20.38 -4.94
C PRO A 384 -2.31 20.45 -5.40
N ILE A 385 -2.86 19.37 -5.95
CA ILE A 385 -4.21 19.26 -6.51
C ILE A 385 -5.16 18.51 -5.59
N ASP A 386 -4.68 17.50 -4.87
CA ASP A 386 -5.47 16.61 -4.01
C ASP A 386 -5.58 17.12 -2.55
N TYR A 387 -5.91 18.40 -2.39
CA TYR A 387 -5.80 19.09 -1.09
C TYR A 387 -7.11 19.12 -0.26
N ILE A 388 -8.27 18.80 -0.86
CA ILE A 388 -9.56 18.79 -0.14
C ILE A 388 -9.76 17.42 0.52
N ALA A 389 -9.45 17.33 1.81
CA ALA A 389 -9.45 16.07 2.56
C ALA A 389 -10.76 15.26 2.47
N ASP A 390 -11.91 15.90 2.71
CA ASP A 390 -13.22 15.25 2.66
C ASP A 390 -13.61 14.79 1.24
N SER A 391 -12.99 15.40 0.23
CA SER A 391 -13.18 15.00 -1.17
C SER A 391 -12.25 13.87 -1.56
N ARG A 392 -10.99 13.88 -1.11
CA ARG A 392 -9.95 12.92 -1.48
C ARG A 392 -10.38 11.47 -1.26
N ILE A 393 -11.08 11.20 -0.17
CA ILE A 393 -11.58 9.86 0.13
C ILE A 393 -12.69 9.38 -0.83
N LEU A 394 -13.29 10.29 -1.61
CA LEU A 394 -14.44 10.01 -2.48
C LEU A 394 -14.05 9.75 -3.95
N TRP A 395 -12.77 9.80 -4.30
CA TRP A 395 -12.32 9.46 -5.65
C TRP A 395 -10.93 8.82 -5.58
N HIS A 396 -10.57 8.10 -6.64
CA HIS A 396 -9.30 7.39 -6.68
C HIS A 396 -8.30 8.15 -7.54
N ASN A 397 -7.22 8.64 -6.93
CA ASN A 397 -6.17 9.32 -7.66
C ASN A 397 -5.18 8.30 -8.26
N ALA A 398 -5.39 7.89 -9.51
CA ALA A 398 -4.50 6.97 -10.23
C ALA A 398 -3.06 7.50 -10.42
N ALA A 399 -2.82 8.79 -10.18
CA ALA A 399 -1.50 9.39 -10.17
C ALA A 399 -0.82 9.34 -8.78
N ALA A 400 -1.58 9.18 -7.70
CA ALA A 400 -1.05 9.13 -6.34
C ALA A 400 -0.48 7.74 -6.05
N ALA A 401 0.84 7.64 -5.92
CA ALA A 401 1.54 6.40 -5.61
C ALA A 401 0.99 5.74 -4.33
N GLU A 402 0.76 6.53 -3.28
CA GLU A 402 0.30 6.07 -1.97
C GLU A 402 -1.13 5.50 -1.97
N GLN A 403 -1.97 5.85 -2.96
CA GLN A 403 -3.32 5.30 -3.05
C GLN A 403 -3.38 3.96 -3.81
N ASN A 404 -2.29 3.52 -4.47
CA ASN A 404 -2.30 2.46 -5.48
C ASN A 404 -1.46 1.22 -5.09
N TYR A 405 -1.30 0.92 -3.81
CA TYR A 405 -0.51 -0.23 -3.32
C TYR A 405 -1.25 -1.57 -3.27
N GLY A 406 -2.58 -1.54 -3.22
CA GLY A 406 -3.40 -2.72 -2.95
C GLY A 406 -3.25 -3.81 -4.00
N LEU A 407 -3.50 -5.06 -3.58
CA LEU A 407 -3.80 -6.18 -4.48
C LEU A 407 -5.28 -6.22 -4.89
N VAL A 408 -6.13 -5.58 -4.10
CA VAL A 408 -7.55 -5.31 -4.39
C VAL A 408 -7.69 -3.83 -4.72
N GLY A 409 -8.23 -3.54 -5.90
CA GLY A 409 -8.60 -2.18 -6.32
C GLY A 409 -10.12 -2.01 -6.29
N PHE A 410 -10.56 -0.77 -6.50
CA PHE A 410 -11.98 -0.43 -6.56
C PHE A 410 -12.26 0.37 -7.84
N LYS A 411 -13.26 -0.06 -8.62
CA LYS A 411 -13.65 0.62 -9.85
C LYS A 411 -15.14 0.53 -10.08
N ASP A 412 -15.71 1.60 -10.61
CA ASP A 412 -17.08 1.64 -11.10
C ASP A 412 -17.25 2.76 -12.13
N VAL A 413 -18.28 2.64 -12.97
CA VAL A 413 -18.71 3.68 -13.90
C VAL A 413 -19.88 4.43 -13.28
N LEU A 414 -19.66 5.69 -12.94
CA LEU A 414 -20.65 6.54 -12.26
C LEU A 414 -21.72 7.05 -13.22
N GLN A 415 -21.31 7.50 -14.40
CA GLN A 415 -22.20 8.00 -15.44
C GLN A 415 -21.56 7.76 -16.81
N SER A 416 -22.39 7.47 -17.81
CA SER A 416 -21.97 7.33 -19.19
C SER A 416 -23.07 7.81 -20.13
N ASP A 417 -22.78 8.78 -20.98
CA ASP A 417 -23.73 9.36 -21.92
C ASP A 417 -23.20 9.36 -23.36
N THR A 418 -24.12 9.22 -24.31
CA THR A 418 -23.82 9.53 -25.71
C THR A 418 -23.96 11.03 -25.92
N LEU A 419 -22.83 11.70 -26.16
CA LEU A 419 -22.76 13.14 -26.37
C LEU A 419 -23.32 13.54 -27.73
N ALA A 420 -23.00 12.77 -28.76
CA ALA A 420 -23.44 13.04 -30.12
C ALA A 420 -23.41 11.79 -31.01
N VAL A 421 -24.28 11.79 -32.01
CA VAL A 421 -24.29 10.83 -33.13
C VAL A 421 -24.15 11.64 -34.41
N PHE A 422 -23.28 11.18 -35.30
CA PHE A 422 -22.92 11.88 -36.53
C PHE A 422 -23.32 11.06 -37.76
N ASP A 423 -23.30 11.70 -38.93
CA ASP A 423 -23.61 11.02 -40.20
C ASP A 423 -22.53 9.97 -40.53
N SER A 424 -22.99 8.82 -41.02
CA SER A 424 -22.19 7.75 -41.62
C SER A 424 -21.21 8.19 -42.73
N SER A 425 -21.44 9.35 -43.37
CA SER A 425 -20.53 9.89 -44.38
C SER A 425 -19.22 10.44 -43.79
N GLY A 426 -19.19 10.73 -42.49
CA GLY A 426 -17.98 11.16 -41.77
C GLY A 426 -17.09 10.00 -41.33
N GLY A 427 -15.93 10.33 -40.75
CA GLY A 427 -15.02 9.34 -40.15
C GLY A 427 -15.46 8.85 -38.76
N ILE A 428 -16.19 9.67 -38.01
CA ILE A 428 -16.69 9.36 -36.66
C ILE A 428 -18.21 9.21 -36.72
N GLY A 429 -18.73 8.13 -36.13
CA GLY A 429 -20.15 7.83 -36.05
C GLY A 429 -20.81 8.32 -34.76
N TYR A 430 -20.09 8.33 -33.64
CA TYR A 430 -20.60 8.84 -32.37
C TYR A 430 -19.48 9.23 -31.40
N LEU A 431 -19.83 10.01 -30.38
CA LEU A 431 -19.01 10.30 -29.22
C LEU A 431 -19.78 9.97 -27.95
N LYS A 432 -19.14 9.27 -27.02
CA LYS A 432 -19.61 9.08 -25.65
C LYS A 432 -18.56 9.57 -24.67
N SER A 433 -19.03 9.98 -23.50
CA SER A 433 -18.18 10.23 -22.34
C SER A 433 -18.70 9.46 -21.15
N SER A 434 -17.79 9.06 -20.28
CA SER A 434 -18.08 8.47 -18.99
C SER A 434 -17.18 9.05 -17.91
N VAL A 435 -17.68 9.00 -16.68
CA VAL A 435 -16.89 9.31 -15.49
C VAL A 435 -16.86 8.11 -14.59
N THR A 436 -15.67 7.87 -14.04
CA THR A 436 -15.41 6.85 -13.03
C THR A 436 -14.83 7.54 -11.80
N TYR A 437 -14.62 6.79 -10.73
CA TYR A 437 -13.90 7.30 -9.57
C TYR A 437 -12.45 7.73 -9.86
N ALA A 438 -11.82 7.24 -10.94
CA ALA A 438 -10.41 7.51 -11.24
C ALA A 438 -10.15 8.34 -12.51
N TYR A 439 -11.07 8.31 -13.46
CA TYR A 439 -10.84 8.79 -14.82
C TYR A 439 -12.05 9.55 -15.39
N PHE A 440 -11.74 10.54 -16.22
CA PHE A 440 -12.61 10.96 -17.32
C PHE A 440 -12.33 10.06 -18.53
N GLU A 441 -13.39 9.52 -19.13
CA GLU A 441 -13.29 8.58 -20.24
C GLU A 441 -14.09 9.04 -21.46
N MET A 442 -13.61 8.66 -22.64
CA MET A 442 -14.27 8.93 -23.92
C MET A 442 -14.27 7.68 -24.78
N GLU A 443 -15.37 7.45 -25.49
CA GLU A 443 -15.47 6.44 -26.55
C GLU A 443 -15.80 7.14 -27.88
N ILE A 444 -14.92 6.99 -28.85
CA ILE A 444 -15.04 7.58 -30.19
C ILE A 444 -15.40 6.45 -31.15
N GLY A 445 -16.66 6.40 -31.56
CA GLY A 445 -17.13 5.42 -32.54
C GLY A 445 -16.65 5.76 -33.93
N LEU A 446 -15.94 4.83 -34.58
CA LEU A 446 -15.39 5.00 -35.91
C LEU A 446 -16.33 4.40 -36.97
N ASN A 447 -16.59 5.14 -38.05
CA ASN A 447 -17.32 4.59 -39.20
C ASN A 447 -16.42 3.68 -40.07
N ASN A 448 -15.11 3.87 -39.99
CA ASN A 448 -14.08 3.04 -40.62
C ASN A 448 -12.85 2.99 -39.69
N PRO A 449 -12.05 1.92 -39.71
CA PRO A 449 -10.83 1.84 -38.92
C PRO A 449 -9.93 3.07 -39.11
N LEU A 450 -9.22 3.45 -38.04
CA LEU A 450 -8.31 4.60 -38.06
C LEU A 450 -7.29 4.43 -39.20
N ASP A 451 -7.28 5.39 -40.14
CA ASP A 451 -6.34 5.42 -41.28
C ASP A 451 -4.87 5.22 -40.85
N LEU A 452 -4.00 4.88 -41.81
CA LEU A 452 -2.55 4.71 -41.59
C LEU A 452 -1.74 5.56 -42.59
N PRO A 453 -1.05 6.65 -42.16
CA PRO A 453 -1.07 7.23 -40.82
C PRO A 453 -2.32 8.11 -40.62
N GLY A 454 -3.12 7.78 -39.61
CA GLY A 454 -4.26 8.57 -39.16
C GLY A 454 -3.84 9.49 -38.03
N GLU A 455 -4.32 10.73 -38.06
CA GLU A 455 -4.13 11.70 -36.98
C GLU A 455 -5.49 12.27 -36.58
N MET A 456 -5.73 12.28 -35.28
CA MET A 456 -6.93 12.82 -34.64
C MET A 456 -6.51 13.77 -33.53
N TRP A 457 -7.20 14.90 -33.43
CA TRP A 457 -7.02 15.85 -32.35
C TRP A 457 -8.32 15.97 -31.56
N ILE A 458 -8.22 15.90 -30.24
CA ILE A 458 -9.35 16.04 -29.33
C ILE A 458 -9.05 17.28 -28.49
N ALA A 459 -9.88 18.32 -28.59
CA ALA A 459 -9.84 19.47 -27.71
C ALA A 459 -10.79 19.23 -26.54
N LEU A 460 -10.31 19.52 -25.34
CA LEU A 460 -11.01 19.32 -24.07
C LEU A 460 -11.07 20.66 -23.34
N ASP A 461 -12.26 21.24 -23.31
CA ASP A 461 -12.60 22.33 -22.42
C ASP A 461 -13.05 21.71 -21.09
N THR A 462 -12.31 22.02 -20.03
CA THR A 462 -12.61 21.54 -18.67
C THR A 462 -13.23 22.64 -17.80
N TYR A 463 -13.37 23.83 -18.36
CA TYR A 463 -13.50 25.09 -17.66
C TYR A 463 -14.79 25.81 -18.07
N ASP A 464 -14.70 27.04 -18.60
CA ASP A 464 -15.77 27.93 -19.07
C ASP A 464 -15.50 28.17 -20.56
N GLU A 465 -16.55 28.18 -21.38
CA GLU A 465 -16.46 28.29 -22.85
C GLU A 465 -15.65 29.50 -23.37
N ASN A 466 -15.45 30.53 -22.54
CA ASN A 466 -14.73 31.75 -22.90
C ASN A 466 -13.23 31.73 -22.51
N LEU A 467 -12.77 30.69 -21.81
CA LEU A 467 -11.40 30.56 -21.33
C LEU A 467 -10.67 29.45 -22.08
N GLY A 468 -9.35 29.44 -21.99
CA GLY A 468 -8.51 28.49 -22.71
C GLY A 468 -8.07 29.00 -24.09
N GLU A 469 -7.51 28.12 -24.90
CA GLU A 469 -6.89 28.46 -26.19
C GLU A 469 -7.84 28.21 -27.36
N SER A 470 -7.78 29.05 -28.40
CA SER A 470 -8.62 28.94 -29.61
C SER A 470 -7.93 28.27 -30.80
N ILE A 471 -6.62 28.00 -30.71
CA ILE A 471 -5.80 27.42 -31.78
C ILE A 471 -5.08 26.16 -31.29
N LEU A 472 -5.33 25.02 -31.95
CA LEU A 472 -4.61 23.76 -31.67
C LEU A 472 -3.10 23.89 -31.93
N PRO A 473 -2.25 23.00 -31.37
CA PRO A 473 -0.81 22.98 -31.66
C PRO A 473 -0.46 22.92 -33.16
N GLN A 474 -1.34 22.33 -33.99
CA GLN A 474 -1.19 22.25 -35.45
C GLN A 474 -1.70 23.47 -36.23
N GLY A 475 -2.26 24.48 -35.56
CA GLY A 475 -2.71 25.74 -36.15
C GLY A 475 -4.18 25.81 -36.55
N ASN A 476 -4.97 24.74 -36.36
CA ASN A 476 -6.41 24.74 -36.63
C ASN A 476 -7.18 25.45 -35.51
N THR A 477 -8.15 26.29 -35.89
CA THR A 477 -9.07 26.94 -34.93
C THR A 477 -10.04 25.92 -34.33
N ILE A 478 -10.18 25.95 -33.02
CA ILE A 478 -11.06 25.07 -32.24
C ILE A 478 -12.48 25.68 -32.20
N PRO A 479 -13.56 24.87 -32.30
CA PRO A 479 -14.93 25.35 -32.24
C PRO A 479 -15.32 26.01 -30.90
N SER A 480 -14.73 25.53 -29.81
CA SER A 480 -14.84 26.04 -28.45
C SER A 480 -13.44 26.11 -27.85
N ARG A 481 -13.15 27.08 -26.99
CA ARG A 481 -11.80 27.21 -26.42
C ARG A 481 -11.51 26.02 -25.51
N ALA A 482 -10.23 25.67 -25.34
CA ALA A 482 -9.86 24.48 -24.57
C ALA A 482 -8.58 24.68 -23.77
N GLU A 483 -8.53 24.10 -22.56
CA GLU A 483 -7.32 24.03 -21.75
C GLU A 483 -6.42 22.87 -22.14
N PHE A 484 -7.02 21.79 -22.64
CA PHE A 484 -6.30 20.56 -22.97
C PHE A 484 -6.53 20.14 -24.42
N SER A 485 -5.52 19.49 -24.99
CA SER A 485 -5.63 18.87 -26.31
C SER A 485 -4.92 17.53 -26.34
N LEU A 486 -5.61 16.48 -26.79
CA LEU A 486 -5.04 15.16 -27.00
C LEU A 486 -4.79 14.94 -28.49
N ARG A 487 -3.52 14.79 -28.86
CA ARG A 487 -3.10 14.32 -30.17
C ARG A 487 -3.06 12.80 -30.17
N LEU A 488 -3.74 12.17 -31.11
CA LEU A 488 -3.76 10.73 -31.27
C LEU A 488 -3.30 10.32 -32.68
N THR A 489 -2.39 9.36 -32.74
CA THR A 489 -2.02 8.61 -33.94
C THR A 489 -2.21 7.11 -33.68
N ASN A 490 -1.93 6.26 -34.68
CA ASN A 490 -1.96 4.80 -34.51
C ASN A 490 -0.92 4.27 -33.50
N TYR A 491 0.04 5.07 -33.03
CA TYR A 491 1.14 4.59 -32.20
C TYR A 491 1.51 5.53 -31.04
N ALA A 492 0.87 6.69 -30.93
CA ALA A 492 1.16 7.65 -29.89
C ALA A 492 -0.08 8.46 -29.51
N ALA A 493 -0.21 8.75 -28.22
CA ALA A 493 -1.19 9.65 -27.66
C ALA A 493 -0.46 10.69 -26.81
N THR A 494 -0.68 11.97 -27.07
CA THR A 494 -0.01 13.06 -26.34
C THR A 494 -1.03 14.10 -25.90
N LEU A 495 -1.25 14.17 -24.60
CA LEU A 495 -2.06 15.18 -23.92
C LEU A 495 -1.20 16.42 -23.68
N TYR A 496 -1.73 17.56 -24.13
CA TYR A 496 -1.19 18.89 -23.95
C TYR A 496 -2.10 19.70 -23.02
N VAL A 497 -1.51 20.66 -22.32
CA VAL A 497 -2.16 21.70 -21.53
C VAL A 497 -1.66 23.07 -22.00
N ILE A 498 -2.49 24.10 -21.96
CA ILE A 498 -2.06 25.47 -22.25
C ILE A 498 -1.05 25.98 -21.21
N GLU A 499 -0.10 26.83 -21.61
CA GLU A 499 0.96 27.36 -20.72
C GLU A 499 0.38 27.97 -19.42
N ALA A 500 -0.73 28.72 -19.53
CA ALA A 500 -1.38 29.36 -18.38
C ALA A 500 -1.89 28.36 -17.33
N TYR A 501 -2.28 27.16 -17.75
CA TYR A 501 -2.90 26.15 -16.90
C TYR A 501 -1.99 24.96 -16.59
N ASP A 502 -0.73 24.99 -17.05
CA ASP A 502 0.27 23.97 -16.72
C ASP A 502 0.57 23.99 -15.21
N ILE A 503 0.53 22.85 -14.53
CA ILE A 503 0.87 22.72 -13.10
C ILE A 503 2.29 22.18 -12.87
N PHE A 504 3.08 22.03 -13.94
CA PHE A 504 4.45 21.54 -13.85
C PHE A 504 5.28 22.32 -12.83
N GLY A 505 5.89 21.61 -11.88
CA GLY A 505 6.81 22.19 -10.89
C GLY A 505 6.14 22.86 -9.69
N ILE A 506 4.81 22.82 -9.55
CA ILE A 506 4.06 23.49 -8.48
C ILE A 506 4.54 23.13 -7.06
N TRP A 507 4.80 21.84 -6.76
CA TRP A 507 5.34 21.42 -5.46
C TRP A 507 6.73 21.99 -5.17
N HIS A 508 7.53 22.20 -6.20
CA HIS A 508 8.90 22.70 -6.10
C HIS A 508 8.97 24.23 -6.11
N HIS A 509 7.83 24.92 -6.07
CA HIS A 509 7.73 26.38 -6.27
C HIS A 509 8.46 26.84 -7.54
N PHE A 510 8.38 26.03 -8.59
CA PHE A 510 9.04 26.25 -9.87
C PHE A 510 7.98 26.51 -10.94
N SER A 511 7.88 27.75 -11.43
CA SER A 511 6.96 28.11 -12.50
C SER A 511 7.44 29.29 -13.33
N GLY A 512 7.00 29.34 -14.59
CA GLY A 512 7.24 30.47 -15.49
C GLY A 512 6.34 31.68 -15.19
N PRO A 513 6.63 32.87 -15.77
CA PRO A 513 5.77 34.05 -15.59
C PRO A 513 4.39 33.90 -16.25
N ASN A 514 4.27 33.07 -17.30
CA ASN A 514 3.03 32.82 -18.00
C ASN A 514 2.26 31.60 -17.47
N GLN A 515 2.83 30.87 -16.50
CA GLN A 515 2.20 29.70 -15.90
C GLN A 515 1.36 30.17 -14.71
N LEU A 516 0.09 30.46 -14.97
CA LEU A 516 -0.78 31.19 -14.05
C LEU A 516 -1.50 30.27 -13.05
N PHE A 517 -1.53 28.96 -13.29
CA PHE A 517 -2.31 27.96 -12.54
C PHE A 517 -3.84 28.15 -12.63
N HIS A 518 -4.28 28.88 -13.64
CA HIS A 518 -5.68 28.99 -14.04
C HIS A 518 -5.80 29.24 -15.55
N SER A 519 -6.97 28.92 -16.11
CA SER A 519 -7.26 29.17 -17.52
C SER A 519 -7.51 30.65 -17.80
N VAL A 520 -6.98 31.15 -18.91
CA VAL A 520 -7.19 32.50 -19.44
C VAL A 520 -7.43 32.42 -20.96
N PRO A 521 -8.14 33.37 -21.57
CA PRO A 521 -8.36 33.33 -23.00
C PRO A 521 -7.06 33.65 -23.75
N THR A 522 -6.60 32.71 -24.59
CA THR A 522 -5.40 32.89 -25.42
C THR A 522 -5.67 32.58 -26.90
N ASP A 523 -4.94 33.23 -27.81
CA ASP A 523 -5.07 33.04 -29.26
C ASP A 523 -3.70 32.81 -29.89
N GLY A 524 -3.27 31.54 -29.92
CA GLY A 524 -1.96 31.10 -30.40
C GLY A 524 -0.86 31.08 -29.34
N ALA A 525 -1.22 30.94 -28.06
CA ALA A 525 -0.26 30.71 -26.99
C ALA A 525 0.34 29.28 -27.04
N PRO A 526 1.48 29.04 -26.37
CA PRO A 526 2.09 27.72 -26.34
C PRO A 526 1.24 26.65 -25.67
N TRP A 527 1.37 25.43 -26.20
CA TRP A 527 0.87 24.20 -25.60
C TRP A 527 2.03 23.39 -25.06
N GLU A 528 1.89 22.95 -23.82
CA GLU A 528 2.88 22.18 -23.08
C GLU A 528 2.42 20.73 -22.95
N ILE A 529 3.30 19.75 -23.16
CA ILE A 529 2.95 18.36 -22.85
C ILE A 529 2.73 18.28 -21.34
N VAL A 530 1.60 17.71 -20.90
CA VAL A 530 1.31 17.52 -19.48
C VAL A 530 2.47 16.74 -18.86
N ARG A 531 3.04 17.28 -17.79
CA ARG A 531 4.25 16.74 -17.18
C ARG A 531 4.30 17.08 -15.71
N VAL A 532 5.03 16.27 -14.95
CA VAL A 532 5.35 16.54 -13.56
C VAL A 532 6.86 16.60 -13.37
N ARG A 533 7.29 17.29 -12.32
CA ARG A 533 8.66 17.25 -11.83
C ARG A 533 8.71 16.25 -10.70
N ASN A 534 9.49 15.20 -10.89
CA ASN A 534 9.67 14.08 -9.98
C ASN A 534 11.05 14.26 -9.31
N ASN A 535 11.22 13.78 -8.09
CA ASN A 535 12.45 13.95 -7.28
C ASN A 535 12.88 15.42 -7.04
N ALA A 536 13.20 15.74 -5.78
CA ALA A 536 13.59 17.09 -5.41
C ALA A 536 14.92 17.56 -6.07
N PHE A 537 15.91 16.67 -6.26
CA PHE A 537 17.27 17.06 -6.63
C PHE A 537 17.62 16.91 -8.11
N HIS A 538 17.21 15.81 -8.73
CA HIS A 538 17.63 15.49 -10.09
C HIS A 538 16.90 16.31 -11.16
N SER A 539 15.85 17.04 -10.76
CA SER A 539 14.97 17.78 -11.67
C SER A 539 14.40 16.85 -12.74
N ASP A 540 14.08 15.62 -12.34
CA ASP A 540 13.54 14.64 -13.26
C ASP A 540 12.16 15.09 -13.73
N VAL A 541 11.88 14.88 -15.00
CA VAL A 541 10.61 15.25 -15.62
C VAL A 541 9.98 14.00 -16.19
N GLN A 542 8.78 13.68 -15.72
CA GLN A 542 7.95 12.67 -16.35
C GLN A 542 6.90 13.37 -17.23
N TYR A 543 6.95 13.11 -18.53
CA TYR A 543 5.95 13.57 -19.50
C TYR A 543 4.69 12.70 -19.43
N ILE A 544 3.92 12.87 -18.35
CA ILE A 544 2.73 12.07 -18.05
C ILE A 544 1.63 12.18 -19.10
N GLY A 545 1.61 13.26 -19.90
CA GLY A 545 0.72 13.43 -21.04
C GLY A 545 1.01 12.46 -22.19
N GLN A 546 2.15 11.76 -22.20
CA GLN A 546 2.41 10.65 -23.13
C GLN A 546 1.64 9.41 -22.67
N LEU A 547 0.37 9.35 -23.05
CA LEU A 547 -0.53 8.27 -22.66
C LEU A 547 -0.13 6.96 -23.38
N GLN A 548 -0.23 5.84 -22.66
CA GLN A 548 0.02 4.52 -23.24
C GLN A 548 -1.06 4.20 -24.28
N VAL A 549 -0.63 3.88 -25.50
CA VAL A 549 -1.50 3.41 -26.59
C VAL A 549 -1.41 1.90 -26.66
N ASN A 550 -2.57 1.26 -26.67
CA ASN A 550 -2.74 -0.18 -26.84
C ASN A 550 -3.76 -0.46 -27.95
N TYR A 551 -3.79 -1.69 -28.44
CA TYR A 551 -4.83 -2.15 -29.36
C TYR A 551 -5.77 -3.14 -28.67
N ASP A 552 -7.03 -3.19 -29.11
CA ASP A 552 -8.07 -4.04 -28.51
C ASP A 552 -7.78 -5.56 -28.59
N PHE A 553 -6.90 -5.97 -29.50
CA PHE A 553 -6.42 -7.36 -29.62
C PHE A 553 -5.20 -7.68 -28.74
N GLN A 554 -4.58 -6.67 -28.10
CA GLN A 554 -3.43 -6.86 -27.21
C GLN A 554 -3.90 -7.06 -25.76
N PRO A 555 -3.08 -7.70 -24.90
CA PRO A 555 -3.36 -7.76 -23.47
C PRO A 555 -3.53 -6.36 -22.88
N SER A 556 -4.59 -6.17 -22.08
CA SER A 556 -4.84 -4.90 -21.41
C SER A 556 -3.80 -4.64 -20.32
N SER A 557 -3.46 -3.36 -20.15
CA SER A 557 -2.68 -2.86 -19.02
C SER A 557 -3.50 -1.86 -18.23
N SER A 558 -3.32 -1.82 -16.90
CA SER A 558 -4.00 -0.82 -16.06
C SER A 558 -3.60 0.62 -16.41
N LYS A 559 -2.49 0.81 -17.14
CA LYS A 559 -2.00 2.08 -17.64
C LYS A 559 -2.47 2.45 -19.04
N ASP A 560 -3.29 1.63 -19.69
CA ASP A 560 -3.81 1.93 -21.04
C ASP A 560 -4.60 3.25 -21.03
N GLY A 561 -4.01 4.30 -21.59
CA GLY A 561 -4.66 5.60 -21.70
C GLY A 561 -5.46 5.72 -22.99
N VAL A 562 -5.07 5.01 -24.04
CA VAL A 562 -5.82 4.90 -25.28
C VAL A 562 -5.84 3.46 -25.77
N ILE A 563 -7.01 2.94 -26.11
CA ILE A 563 -7.20 1.64 -26.76
C ILE A 563 -7.79 1.87 -28.14
N ILE A 564 -7.09 1.44 -29.19
CA ILE A 564 -7.51 1.57 -30.59
C ILE A 564 -8.07 0.23 -31.06
N GLY A 565 -9.33 0.25 -31.52
CA GLY A 565 -9.97 -0.86 -32.22
C GLY A 565 -10.48 -0.46 -33.60
N ASP A 566 -11.02 -1.43 -34.34
CA ASP A 566 -11.53 -1.20 -35.69
C ASP A 566 -12.80 -0.34 -35.71
N GLU A 567 -13.67 -0.51 -34.72
CA GLU A 567 -14.97 0.17 -34.64
C GLU A 567 -14.97 1.36 -33.67
N LYS A 568 -13.98 1.45 -32.78
CA LYS A 568 -13.93 2.49 -31.76
C LYS A 568 -12.55 2.74 -31.19
N ILE A 569 -12.37 3.92 -30.64
CA ILE A 569 -11.21 4.30 -29.81
C ILE A 569 -11.72 4.63 -28.41
N THR A 570 -11.10 4.05 -27.40
CA THR A 570 -11.38 4.39 -25.99
C THR A 570 -10.22 5.21 -25.45
N VAL A 571 -10.51 6.31 -24.75
CA VAL A 571 -9.52 7.18 -24.10
C VAL A 571 -9.86 7.27 -22.62
N ARG A 572 -8.86 7.13 -21.75
CA ARG A 572 -8.96 7.31 -20.30
C ARG A 572 -7.92 8.32 -19.84
N ILE A 573 -8.35 9.35 -19.11
CA ILE A 573 -7.47 10.38 -18.59
C ILE A 573 -7.66 10.48 -17.08
N PRO A 574 -6.61 10.26 -16.27
CA PRO A 574 -6.68 10.43 -14.82
C PRO A 574 -7.15 11.83 -14.45
N TRP A 575 -7.96 11.95 -13.39
CA TRP A 575 -8.45 13.25 -12.93
C TRP A 575 -7.33 14.27 -12.66
N PHE A 576 -6.22 13.80 -12.08
CA PHE A 576 -5.02 14.60 -11.85
C PHE A 576 -4.43 15.21 -13.14
N TYR A 577 -4.55 14.53 -14.29
CA TYR A 577 -3.97 15.00 -15.56
C TYR A 577 -4.80 16.12 -16.18
N LEU A 578 -6.03 16.32 -15.70
CA LEU A 578 -6.96 17.37 -16.08
C LEU A 578 -7.07 18.46 -15.01
N ASN A 579 -6.12 18.51 -14.06
CA ASN A 579 -6.11 19.47 -12.95
C ASN A 579 -7.41 19.46 -12.10
N MET A 580 -8.08 18.31 -12.00
CA MET A 580 -9.30 18.17 -11.18
C MET A 580 -8.94 18.04 -9.70
N VAL A 581 -9.50 18.92 -8.88
CA VAL A 581 -9.30 18.97 -7.42
C VAL A 581 -10.31 18.06 -6.70
N ALA A 582 -11.57 18.09 -7.15
CA ALA A 582 -12.65 17.33 -6.57
C ALA A 582 -13.64 16.91 -7.68
N PRO A 583 -13.39 15.81 -8.41
CA PRO A 583 -14.25 15.37 -9.51
C PRO A 583 -15.67 15.05 -9.03
N ASN A 584 -15.85 14.67 -7.78
CA ASN A 584 -17.15 14.47 -7.13
C ASN A 584 -18.01 15.74 -7.02
N GLN A 585 -17.39 16.91 -7.17
CA GLN A 585 -18.05 18.22 -7.14
C GLN A 585 -17.83 19.02 -8.43
N MET A 586 -17.25 18.40 -9.47
CA MET A 586 -16.83 19.07 -10.70
C MET A 586 -15.88 20.26 -10.46
N ARG A 587 -15.03 20.20 -9.42
CA ARG A 587 -14.08 21.28 -9.13
C ARG A 587 -12.76 21.10 -9.88
N VAL A 588 -12.38 22.15 -10.59
CA VAL A 588 -11.09 22.29 -11.29
C VAL A 588 -10.20 23.26 -10.53
N PHE A 589 -8.88 23.07 -10.64
CA PHE A 589 -7.93 24.00 -10.05
C PHE A 589 -8.06 25.40 -10.67
N HIS A 590 -8.01 26.45 -9.86
CA HIS A 590 -8.10 27.85 -10.30
C HIS A 590 -7.36 28.75 -9.31
N ASP A 591 -6.04 28.70 -9.34
CA ASP A 591 -5.21 29.33 -8.32
C ASP A 591 -4.79 30.75 -8.73
N ASP A 592 -5.03 31.75 -7.88
CA ASP A 592 -4.37 33.05 -7.99
C ASP A 592 -3.08 33.02 -7.16
N ARG A 593 -1.96 32.93 -7.87
CA ARG A 593 -0.60 32.89 -7.29
C ARG A 593 -0.24 34.10 -6.41
N GLU A 594 -0.99 35.20 -6.50
CA GLU A 594 -0.80 36.38 -5.66
C GLU A 594 -1.48 36.24 -4.29
N THR A 595 -2.31 35.21 -4.10
CA THR A 595 -2.96 34.89 -2.83
C THR A 595 -2.27 33.72 -2.13
N PRO A 596 -2.37 33.62 -0.80
CA PRO A 596 -1.77 32.52 -0.04
C PRO A 596 -2.63 31.25 -0.01
N GLU A 597 -3.91 31.35 -0.38
CA GLU A 597 -4.85 30.23 -0.32
C GLU A 597 -4.84 29.49 -1.66
N LYS A 598 -4.99 28.17 -1.61
CA LYS A 598 -5.26 27.41 -2.83
C LYS A 598 -6.70 27.62 -3.25
N GLU A 599 -6.90 27.92 -4.53
CA GLU A 599 -8.22 28.21 -5.06
C GLU A 599 -8.66 27.19 -6.12
N ASP A 600 -9.98 27.07 -6.27
CA ASP A 600 -10.66 26.19 -7.20
C ASP A 600 -12.00 26.80 -7.62
N LEU A 601 -12.59 26.27 -8.70
CA LEU A 601 -13.94 26.63 -9.13
C LEU A 601 -14.71 25.43 -9.63
N ILE A 602 -16.04 25.58 -9.67
CA ILE A 602 -16.95 24.57 -10.20
C ILE A 602 -17.04 24.75 -11.72
N SER A 603 -16.66 23.70 -12.46
CA SER A 603 -16.79 23.63 -13.91
C SER A 603 -18.27 23.65 -14.34
N ASP A 604 -18.58 24.24 -15.50
CA ASP A 604 -19.92 24.20 -16.10
C ASP A 604 -20.16 22.93 -16.95
N GLY A 605 -19.19 22.00 -16.94
CA GLY A 605 -19.18 20.75 -17.68
C GLY A 605 -17.96 20.64 -18.60
N PHE A 606 -17.73 19.47 -19.18
CA PHE A 606 -16.64 19.26 -20.14
C PHE A 606 -17.14 19.32 -21.58
N GLU A 607 -16.47 20.06 -22.45
CA GLU A 607 -16.71 19.99 -23.90
C GLU A 607 -15.62 19.18 -24.59
N VAL A 608 -16.06 18.21 -25.41
CA VAL A 608 -15.18 17.34 -26.18
C VAL A 608 -15.36 17.62 -27.67
N SER A 609 -14.38 18.28 -28.28
CA SER A 609 -14.37 18.55 -29.72
C SER A 609 -13.34 17.69 -30.43
N VAL A 610 -13.77 16.88 -31.40
CA VAL A 610 -12.85 15.98 -32.14
C VAL A 610 -12.63 16.48 -33.56
N PHE A 611 -11.38 16.64 -33.96
CA PHE A 611 -10.96 16.96 -35.32
C PHE A 611 -10.34 15.73 -35.98
N TYR A 612 -10.97 15.26 -37.06
CA TYR A 612 -10.54 14.09 -37.82
C TYR A 612 -10.92 14.23 -39.30
N LYS A 613 -9.99 13.93 -40.21
CA LYS A 613 -10.19 14.05 -41.68
C LYS A 613 -10.70 15.42 -42.12
N ASP A 614 -10.04 16.49 -41.66
CA ASP A 614 -10.40 17.88 -41.96
C ASP A 614 -11.83 18.28 -41.56
N GLN A 615 -12.43 17.55 -40.62
CA GLN A 615 -13.79 17.76 -40.12
C GLN A 615 -13.83 17.80 -38.59
N TRP A 616 -14.63 18.73 -38.06
CA TRP A 616 -14.95 18.80 -36.64
C TRP A 616 -16.21 17.98 -36.31
N TYR A 617 -16.15 17.28 -35.18
CA TYR A 617 -17.23 16.51 -34.57
C TYR A 617 -17.43 17.08 -33.17
N VAL A 618 -18.48 17.89 -33.01
CA VAL A 618 -18.72 18.70 -31.82
C VAL A 618 -20.10 18.35 -31.26
N PRO A 619 -20.20 17.86 -30.02
CA PRO A 619 -21.47 17.73 -29.31
C PRO A 619 -22.17 19.07 -29.12
N THR A 620 -23.49 19.05 -29.04
CA THR A 620 -24.27 20.29 -28.84
C THR A 620 -24.31 20.78 -27.39
N LYS A 621 -23.80 19.99 -26.46
CA LYS A 621 -23.86 20.23 -25.02
C LYS A 621 -22.57 19.77 -24.37
N ARG A 622 -22.17 20.49 -23.33
CA ARG A 622 -21.15 20.07 -22.39
C ARG A 622 -21.63 18.85 -21.62
N TYR A 623 -20.70 17.97 -21.29
CA TYR A 623 -20.93 16.80 -20.46
C TYR A 623 -20.85 17.21 -18.99
N VAL A 624 -21.95 17.05 -18.28
CA VAL A 624 -22.08 17.31 -16.84
C VAL A 624 -22.45 16.00 -16.15
N TRP A 625 -21.96 15.80 -14.94
CA TRP A 625 -22.28 14.60 -14.17
C TRP A 625 -22.81 14.91 -12.79
N ASP A 626 -23.54 13.94 -12.24
CA ASP A 626 -24.10 14.04 -10.90
C ASP A 626 -22.97 14.07 -9.85
N SER A 627 -23.06 15.00 -8.90
CA SER A 627 -22.14 15.06 -7.77
C SER A 627 -22.36 13.90 -6.80
N TRP A 628 -21.28 13.43 -6.16
CA TRP A 628 -21.38 12.41 -5.10
C TRP A 628 -20.71 12.85 -3.80
N HIS A 629 -21.29 12.44 -2.68
CA HIS A 629 -20.87 12.83 -1.33
C HIS A 629 -20.57 11.63 -0.42
N TRP A 630 -20.77 10.41 -0.92
CA TRP A 630 -20.42 9.15 -0.25
C TRP A 630 -20.20 8.06 -1.31
N ILE A 631 -19.57 6.95 -0.93
CA ILE A 631 -19.37 5.78 -1.78
C ILE A 631 -20.34 4.68 -1.34
N PRO A 632 -21.46 4.46 -2.05
CA PRO A 632 -22.35 3.35 -1.76
C PRO A 632 -21.69 2.03 -2.18
N GLU A 633 -22.00 0.95 -1.46
CA GLU A 633 -21.75 -0.42 -1.93
C GLU A 633 -20.31 -0.67 -2.44
N TRP A 634 -19.31 -0.12 -1.75
CA TRP A 634 -17.89 -0.25 -2.12
C TRP A 634 -17.44 -1.71 -2.34
N GLN A 635 -18.13 -2.67 -1.71
CA GLN A 635 -17.92 -4.10 -1.89
C GLN A 635 -18.20 -4.58 -3.33
N GLU A 636 -19.14 -3.94 -4.03
CA GLU A 636 -19.47 -4.27 -5.43
C GLU A 636 -18.44 -3.70 -6.42
N MET A 637 -17.65 -2.72 -5.98
CA MET A 637 -16.59 -2.08 -6.76
C MET A 637 -15.26 -2.85 -6.72
N GLU A 638 -15.11 -3.77 -5.76
CA GLU A 638 -13.88 -4.55 -5.56
C GLU A 638 -13.51 -5.36 -6.81
N TYR A 639 -12.23 -5.30 -7.19
CA TYR A 639 -11.65 -6.23 -8.15
C TYR A 639 -10.24 -6.63 -7.73
N LEU A 640 -9.88 -7.88 -8.04
CA LEU A 640 -8.51 -8.35 -7.90
C LEU A 640 -7.66 -7.74 -9.01
N LYS A 641 -6.61 -7.03 -8.63
CA LYS A 641 -5.65 -6.47 -9.57
C LYS A 641 -4.83 -7.56 -10.24
N THR A 642 -4.24 -7.25 -11.39
CA THR A 642 -3.32 -8.17 -12.06
C THR A 642 -2.14 -8.57 -11.16
N SER A 643 -1.70 -7.65 -10.28
CA SER A 643 -0.67 -7.94 -9.26
C SER A 643 -1.07 -9.07 -8.32
N TYR A 644 -2.34 -9.22 -7.95
CA TYR A 644 -2.81 -10.34 -7.12
C TYR A 644 -2.48 -11.70 -7.76
N TYR A 645 -2.77 -11.84 -9.06
CA TYR A 645 -2.51 -13.08 -9.78
C TYR A 645 -1.01 -13.34 -9.95
N VAL A 646 -0.21 -12.30 -10.18
CA VAL A 646 1.26 -12.43 -10.19
C VAL A 646 1.76 -12.91 -8.82
N MET A 647 1.27 -12.34 -7.71
CA MET A 647 1.63 -12.80 -6.38
C MET A 647 1.23 -14.26 -6.17
N LYS A 648 -0.02 -14.61 -6.49
CA LYS A 648 -0.56 -15.97 -6.40
C LYS A 648 0.31 -17.00 -7.13
N ASP A 649 0.75 -16.68 -8.33
CA ASP A 649 1.51 -17.60 -9.17
C ASP A 649 2.97 -17.79 -8.70
N ASN A 650 3.51 -16.89 -7.86
CA ASN A 650 4.94 -16.85 -7.52
C ASN A 650 5.24 -16.98 -6.01
N LEU A 651 4.26 -16.75 -5.11
CA LEU A 651 4.48 -16.86 -3.66
C LEU A 651 4.81 -18.29 -3.20
N GLY A 652 4.47 -19.30 -3.99
CA GLY A 652 4.85 -20.70 -3.76
C GLY A 652 6.36 -20.94 -3.69
N ASP A 653 7.18 -20.09 -4.34
CA ASP A 653 8.65 -20.18 -4.34
C ASP A 653 9.28 -19.87 -2.96
N PHE A 654 8.44 -19.42 -2.03
CA PHE A 654 8.81 -19.02 -0.67
C PHE A 654 8.19 -19.93 0.39
N ASN A 655 7.55 -21.03 0.01
CA ASN A 655 6.94 -21.96 0.95
C ASN A 655 7.97 -22.58 1.90
N THR A 656 7.53 -22.77 3.14
CA THR A 656 8.22 -23.50 4.19
C THR A 656 7.64 -24.92 4.28
N PRO A 657 8.43 -25.93 4.69
CA PRO A 657 7.87 -27.25 4.99
C PRO A 657 6.71 -27.21 5.99
N ALA A 658 5.73 -28.10 5.82
CA ALA A 658 4.64 -28.31 6.76
C ALA A 658 5.13 -28.61 8.19
N PHE A 659 4.30 -28.26 9.17
CA PHE A 659 4.58 -28.46 10.59
C PHE A 659 4.04 -29.81 11.04
N ALA A 660 4.96 -30.78 11.15
CA ALA A 660 4.66 -32.08 11.72
C ALA A 660 4.46 -31.95 13.24
N VAL A 661 3.25 -32.18 13.71
CA VAL A 661 2.89 -32.11 15.12
C VAL A 661 3.08 -33.48 15.76
N ARG A 662 3.70 -33.50 16.95
CA ARG A 662 3.97 -34.77 17.63
C ARG A 662 2.68 -35.52 17.98
N ASP A 663 2.49 -36.68 17.35
CA ASP A 663 1.45 -37.63 17.74
C ASP A 663 1.79 -38.44 19.00
N THR A 664 0.75 -38.75 19.80
CA THR A 664 0.87 -39.69 20.91
C THR A 664 -0.29 -40.69 20.88
N PHE A 665 0.03 -41.96 20.65
CA PHE A 665 -0.93 -43.07 20.66
C PHE A 665 -0.76 -43.92 21.93
N ARG A 666 -1.85 -44.13 22.69
CA ARG A 666 -1.87 -45.01 23.87
C ARG A 666 -2.51 -46.35 23.55
N PHE A 667 -1.80 -47.43 23.84
CA PHE A 667 -2.25 -48.80 23.59
C PHE A 667 -2.63 -49.53 24.88
N SER A 668 -3.74 -50.26 24.86
CA SER A 668 -4.09 -51.22 25.91
C SER A 668 -4.30 -52.62 25.32
N GLY A 669 -3.29 -53.48 25.42
CA GLY A 669 -3.34 -54.89 24.98
C GLY A 669 -2.18 -55.30 24.07
N GLY A 670 -1.67 -56.52 24.23
CA GLY A 670 -0.54 -57.05 23.46
C GLY A 670 -0.97 -57.98 22.33
N GLY A 671 -0.36 -57.83 21.13
CA GLY A 671 -0.16 -58.97 20.23
C GLY A 671 -0.38 -58.81 18.72
N GLY A 672 -0.43 -57.62 18.12
CA GLY A 672 -0.53 -57.46 16.66
C GLY A 672 0.27 -56.28 16.10
N PRO A 673 0.64 -56.29 14.81
CA PRO A 673 1.16 -55.10 14.14
C PRO A 673 0.09 -54.01 14.18
N PHE A 674 0.50 -52.81 14.59
CA PHE A 674 -0.34 -51.62 14.64
C PHE A 674 -0.11 -50.82 13.35
N ASN A 675 -1.20 -50.42 12.70
CA ASN A 675 -1.18 -49.56 11.52
C ASN A 675 -2.03 -48.33 11.79
N VAL A 676 -1.49 -47.15 11.48
CA VAL A 676 -2.21 -45.86 11.51
C VAL A 676 -2.22 -45.34 10.09
N GLU A 677 -3.40 -45.21 9.51
CA GLU A 677 -3.52 -44.59 8.20
C GLU A 677 -3.17 -43.11 8.31
N ALA A 678 -2.42 -42.58 7.33
CA ALA A 678 -1.94 -41.20 7.34
C ALA A 678 -3.08 -40.17 7.54
N SER A 679 -4.21 -40.39 6.86
CA SER A 679 -5.38 -39.49 6.93
C SER A 679 -6.20 -39.61 8.21
N GLU A 680 -6.04 -40.69 8.99
CA GLU A 680 -6.80 -40.94 10.23
C GLU A 680 -5.94 -40.80 11.50
N GLY A 681 -4.63 -40.58 11.35
CA GLY A 681 -3.73 -40.29 12.47
C GLY A 681 -2.60 -39.35 12.09
N LEU A 682 -1.60 -39.82 11.34
CA LEU A 682 -0.30 -39.14 11.21
C LEU A 682 -0.34 -37.70 10.67
N LEU A 683 -1.37 -37.33 9.91
CA LEU A 683 -1.50 -35.97 9.34
C LEU A 683 -2.65 -35.17 9.97
N VAL A 684 -3.38 -35.72 10.95
CA VAL A 684 -4.64 -35.13 11.43
C VAL A 684 -4.41 -33.85 12.24
N ASN A 685 -3.30 -33.79 12.97
CA ASN A 685 -2.87 -32.64 13.77
C ASN A 685 -1.76 -31.82 13.09
N ASP A 686 -1.16 -32.34 12.01
CA ASP A 686 -0.21 -31.61 11.17
C ASP A 686 -0.92 -30.49 10.43
N PHE A 687 -0.21 -29.39 10.20
CA PHE A 687 -0.72 -28.25 9.45
C PHE A 687 0.36 -27.66 8.55
N ASP A 688 -0.09 -27.05 7.48
CA ASP A 688 0.75 -26.30 6.56
C ASP A 688 0.17 -24.90 6.38
N ILE A 689 0.91 -23.91 6.88
CA ILE A 689 0.52 -22.49 6.79
C ILE A 689 0.66 -21.94 5.35
N ASP A 690 1.33 -22.67 4.46
CA ASP A 690 1.52 -22.28 3.06
C ASP A 690 0.59 -23.04 2.10
N GLY A 691 -0.14 -24.04 2.60
CA GLY A 691 -1.22 -24.71 1.88
C GLY A 691 -0.79 -25.76 0.86
N ASP A 692 0.41 -26.34 0.98
CA ASP A 692 0.86 -27.45 0.14
C ASP A 692 0.14 -28.76 0.51
N TYR A 693 0.15 -29.70 -0.43
CA TYR A 693 -0.40 -31.03 -0.19
C TYR A 693 0.52 -31.83 0.74
N MET A 694 0.02 -32.16 1.94
CA MET A 694 0.75 -32.97 2.92
C MET A 694 0.79 -34.45 2.52
N ILE A 695 1.99 -35.04 2.52
CA ILE A 695 2.22 -36.47 2.27
C ILE A 695 2.96 -37.07 3.46
N SER A 696 2.41 -38.13 4.06
CA SER A 696 3.14 -38.90 5.07
C SER A 696 4.26 -39.71 4.42
N LEU A 697 5.47 -39.60 4.98
CA LEU A 697 6.66 -40.32 4.50
C LEU A 697 6.87 -41.67 5.24
N VAL A 698 5.92 -42.09 6.07
CA VAL A 698 6.02 -43.25 6.98
C VAL A 698 5.20 -44.44 6.49
#